data_AF-A0A1F7UJL6-F1
#
_entry.id   AF-A0A1F7UJL6-F1
#
_cell.length_a   1.000
_cell.length_b   1.000
_cell.length_c   1.000
_cell.angle_alpha   90.00
_cell.angle_beta   90.00
_cell.angle_gamma   90.00
#
_symmetry.space_group_name_H-M   'P 1'
#
loop_
_entity.id
_entity.type
_entity.pdbx_description
1 polymer ?
#
loop_
_entity_poly.entity_id
_entity_poly.type
_entity_poly.pdbx_seq_one_letter_code
_entity_poly.pdbx_strand_id
1 'polypeptide(L)'
;MQAIPPLKAQTGTRGNLPDKLARLARSPFGQHYSSKSAGSYRKKGLSESSTLPQRHSAVGISNFGIPIRKLWLIGAALVLISLAVATTTYAAEVIVDDGDAGYADTGWSSATDQGYPLDPGMDVRFTADGDGSQIATWTPAIPATGPYAVYVSWTTHSNRATNAPYTINHAGGPSGFTVNQELLADQATAGGSGQWSDWYLAGTFTFNAGSSHTIVLNNNADEYVIADAVRLVSVSSDVSGRKFEDLDGNGVMNGSETGLEGWTIVAAESFQSFSVDSNDTVGMTSNVLANGEVYLVRVGGTYDAGDTITADAKYSVRPPNIYWTDSVQNYTSYGPELLDLQVDGVSPDWGPYNTGHVYWLNVLGAGAGLTFKVNDIGYPNVGSLTVDIYHAIAQTLTDVDGLYAMTGIPSANFIVAEIPQTGWLQTAPGGGFYAVSAAGAYANFDFGNQKTPSISGMKFDDTNGNGIKDPNDPGLPDWRIRMRDMTTNLVTTRDTDANGAYAFENLPPGQYRLTERQEDGWVETLPVSPNRYDVTLAQGQQETNKDFGNFKLFEIHGIKYEDVDGSGAFDALEPLLENWEITLTTPTTTLTAFTDSNGAYSFTGLGPGLYTLTETLQAGWGQSEPSEGSWDIEGQSGAVFEGANFGNYRFASIRGRKYRDDNFNGVRNAGDPYLGGWTIELTSLRDGTKQTAVTKANNPNKGSYAFTNLRPGSYLVREMLQRGWMPVNPAMTYHRVTVISDQALEDVNFGNNTIRNYAIWRISNPSSFVSPLTIQGNQAVVPQFEEAAPQEGDAAVPPNPPSIDVPHLTPPTPPELPKVPKEPPVNGREIARKVLESIKRWLPNNF
;
A
#
# COMPACT_ATOMS: atom_id res chain seq x y z
N MET A 1 -15.69 22.65 -39.14
CA MET A 1 -16.65 23.68 -39.57
C MET A 1 -17.38 24.18 -38.33
N GLN A 2 -17.34 25.50 -38.05
CA GLN A 2 -18.16 26.26 -37.06
C GLN A 2 -18.13 25.79 -35.57
N ALA A 3 -18.01 26.66 -34.56
CA ALA A 3 -17.82 28.12 -34.52
C ALA A 3 -17.01 28.55 -33.26
N ILE A 4 -16.54 29.81 -33.25
CA ILE A 4 -15.58 30.40 -32.28
C ILE A 4 -16.26 31.53 -31.42
N PRO A 5 -15.62 32.38 -30.56
CA PRO A 5 -16.18 32.79 -29.25
C PRO A 5 -16.86 34.20 -29.24
N PRO A 6 -16.49 35.26 -28.46
CA PRO A 6 -15.14 35.71 -28.05
C PRO A 6 -14.96 36.06 -26.54
N LEU A 7 -13.76 36.58 -26.20
CA LEU A 7 -13.30 37.13 -24.91
C LEU A 7 -13.97 38.46 -24.49
N LYS A 8 -13.77 38.87 -23.21
CA LYS A 8 -13.16 40.15 -22.75
C LYS A 8 -13.20 40.23 -21.21
N ALA A 9 -12.44 41.03 -20.47
CA ALA A 9 -11.12 41.69 -20.56
C ALA A 9 -11.10 42.69 -19.37
N GLN A 10 -9.93 42.89 -18.77
CA GLN A 10 -9.63 43.75 -17.62
C GLN A 10 -10.29 45.14 -17.57
N THR A 11 -10.56 45.62 -16.35
CA THR A 11 -10.08 46.93 -15.86
C THR A 11 -9.81 46.85 -14.34
N GLY A 12 -8.92 47.70 -13.84
CA GLY A 12 -8.68 47.88 -12.40
C GLY A 12 -8.25 49.32 -12.10
N THR A 13 -8.39 49.76 -10.85
CA THR A 13 -7.92 51.08 -10.38
C THR A 13 -7.59 51.10 -8.89
N ARG A 14 -6.64 51.97 -8.52
CA ARG A 14 -6.06 52.15 -7.17
C ARG A 14 -6.90 53.08 -6.26
N GLY A 15 -6.66 53.05 -4.94
CA GLY A 15 -6.97 54.17 -4.04
C GLY A 15 -6.65 53.91 -2.55
N ASN A 16 -5.88 54.80 -1.90
CA ASN A 16 -5.45 54.70 -0.49
C ASN A 16 -6.27 55.60 0.47
N LEU A 17 -6.43 55.18 1.75
CA LEU A 17 -6.30 55.90 3.08
C LEU A 17 -6.73 57.40 3.25
N PRO A 18 -6.91 57.97 4.48
CA PRO A 18 -7.23 57.43 5.84
C PRO A 18 -8.28 58.30 6.64
N ASP A 19 -8.32 58.12 7.99
CA ASP A 19 -8.83 59.08 9.04
C ASP A 19 -10.36 59.38 9.13
N LYS A 20 -10.98 59.84 10.24
CA LYS A 20 -10.80 59.72 11.72
C LYS A 20 -11.99 60.42 12.45
N LEU A 21 -12.17 60.19 13.77
CA LEU A 21 -13.05 60.92 14.73
C LEU A 21 -14.58 60.67 14.57
N ALA A 22 -15.38 60.46 15.63
CA ALA A 22 -15.50 61.28 16.83
C ALA A 22 -16.03 60.52 18.09
N ARG A 23 -15.89 61.15 19.27
CA ARG A 23 -16.39 60.68 20.59
C ARG A 23 -17.87 61.07 20.81
N LEU A 24 -18.63 60.30 21.61
CA LEU A 24 -19.17 60.74 22.94
C LEU A 24 -20.22 59.79 23.59
N ALA A 25 -19.98 59.52 24.89
CA ALA A 25 -20.93 59.41 26.02
C ALA A 25 -22.17 58.45 26.05
N ARG A 26 -22.11 57.51 27.02
CA ARG A 26 -23.12 57.19 28.08
C ARG A 26 -24.60 56.88 27.71
N SER A 27 -24.99 55.59 27.78
CA SER A 27 -25.73 54.92 28.91
C SER A 27 -26.96 55.62 29.57
N PRO A 28 -28.01 54.91 30.09
CA PRO A 28 -28.66 53.63 29.71
C PRO A 28 -30.23 53.68 29.87
N PHE A 29 -30.88 52.53 30.18
CA PHE A 29 -32.35 52.27 30.38
C PHE A 29 -33.22 52.28 29.10
N GLY A 30 -34.29 51.46 28.97
CA GLY A 30 -34.79 50.36 29.80
C GLY A 30 -36.29 50.04 29.54
N GLN A 31 -36.80 48.98 30.20
CA GLN A 31 -38.22 48.61 30.47
C GLN A 31 -38.89 47.41 29.74
N HIS A 32 -39.69 46.69 30.55
CA HIS A 32 -40.54 45.53 30.26
C HIS A 32 -42.01 45.92 30.01
N TYR A 33 -42.78 45.04 29.35
CA TYR A 33 -44.17 44.66 29.68
C TYR A 33 -44.30 43.14 29.35
N SER A 34 -44.79 42.23 30.22
CA SER A 34 -46.16 42.00 30.72
C SER A 34 -47.12 41.54 29.59
N SER A 35 -47.93 40.47 29.67
CA SER A 35 -48.68 39.93 30.83
C SER A 35 -49.11 38.42 30.75
N LYS A 36 -49.63 37.92 31.88
CA LYS A 36 -50.44 36.69 32.14
C LYS A 36 -51.84 36.73 31.45
N SER A 37 -52.74 35.73 31.37
CA SER A 37 -52.83 34.28 31.74
C SER A 37 -54.19 33.65 31.33
N ALA A 38 -54.30 32.31 31.43
CA ALA A 38 -55.48 31.51 31.83
C ALA A 38 -56.51 31.01 30.79
N GLY A 39 -57.01 29.78 31.01
CA GLY A 39 -58.13 29.12 30.30
C GLY A 39 -58.13 27.59 30.53
N SER A 40 -59.19 27.02 31.09
CA SER A 40 -59.24 25.62 31.58
C SER A 40 -60.44 24.83 31.02
N TYR A 41 -60.34 23.49 30.97
CA TYR A 41 -61.33 22.48 31.45
C TYR A 41 -61.47 21.15 30.66
N ARG A 42 -61.73 20.09 31.46
CA ARG A 42 -62.58 18.88 31.24
C ARG A 42 -62.01 17.53 30.73
N LYS A 43 -61.94 16.62 31.72
CA LYS A 43 -61.98 15.14 31.67
C LYS A 43 -63.04 14.50 30.74
N LYS A 44 -62.66 13.35 30.14
CA LYS A 44 -63.29 12.00 30.18
C LYS A 44 -62.35 11.05 29.40
N GLY A 45 -62.09 9.79 29.75
CA GLY A 45 -62.56 8.92 30.85
C GLY A 45 -62.83 7.49 30.33
N LEU A 46 -62.59 6.46 31.17
CA LEU A 46 -62.74 4.99 30.93
C LEU A 46 -61.54 4.29 30.25
N SER A 47 -61.23 3.01 30.50
CA SER A 47 -61.20 2.19 31.75
C SER A 47 -60.69 0.77 31.42
N GLU A 48 -59.89 0.19 32.31
CA GLU A 48 -59.69 -1.25 32.61
C GLU A 48 -60.26 -2.33 31.66
N SER A 49 -59.43 -3.31 31.27
CA SER A 49 -59.37 -4.63 31.94
C SER A 49 -58.51 -5.65 31.18
N SER A 50 -58.14 -6.73 31.87
CA SER A 50 -57.29 -7.83 31.41
C SER A 50 -58.04 -8.85 30.54
N THR A 51 -57.31 -9.61 29.71
CA THR A 51 -57.39 -11.09 29.60
C THR A 51 -56.40 -11.65 28.57
N LEU A 52 -55.61 -12.64 28.96
CA LEU A 52 -55.04 -13.64 28.05
C LEU A 52 -56.14 -14.65 27.66
N PRO A 53 -56.03 -15.31 26.50
CA PRO A 53 -55.62 -16.72 26.59
C PRO A 53 -54.66 -17.18 25.48
N GLN A 54 -53.92 -18.25 25.80
CA GLN A 54 -53.04 -19.00 24.89
C GLN A 54 -53.77 -19.48 23.62
N ARG A 55 -53.05 -19.53 22.48
CA ARG A 55 -53.08 -20.68 21.55
C ARG A 55 -51.74 -20.84 20.83
N HIS A 56 -51.21 -22.07 20.81
CA HIS A 56 -50.19 -22.47 19.85
C HIS A 56 -50.75 -22.42 18.42
N SER A 57 -49.98 -21.85 17.50
CA SER A 57 -50.09 -22.09 16.06
C SER A 57 -48.71 -22.00 15.44
N ALA A 58 -48.18 -23.12 14.96
CA ALA A 58 -46.99 -23.11 14.12
C ALA A 58 -47.31 -22.42 12.79
N VAL A 59 -46.52 -21.42 12.41
CA VAL A 59 -46.59 -20.77 11.09
C VAL A 59 -45.36 -21.19 10.30
N GLY A 60 -45.57 -21.91 9.20
CA GLY A 60 -44.49 -22.36 8.33
C GLY A 60 -43.86 -21.19 7.59
N ILE A 61 -42.53 -21.13 7.58
CA ILE A 61 -41.78 -20.12 6.82
C ILE A 61 -41.80 -20.52 5.34
N SER A 62 -42.64 -19.85 4.55
CA SER A 62 -42.65 -20.02 3.09
C SER A 62 -41.65 -19.09 2.42
N ASN A 63 -40.64 -19.67 1.77
CA ASN A 63 -39.81 -19.14 0.69
C ASN A 63 -39.89 -17.63 0.38
N PHE A 64 -38.84 -16.89 0.73
CA PHE A 64 -38.36 -15.77 -0.09
C PHE A 64 -36.91 -16.02 -0.49
N GLY A 65 -36.67 -16.11 -1.79
CA GLY A 65 -35.34 -16.40 -2.35
C GLY A 65 -34.51 -15.13 -2.50
N ILE A 66 -33.27 -15.17 -2.00
CA ILE A 66 -32.28 -14.11 -2.19
C ILE A 66 -31.28 -14.56 -3.27
N PRO A 67 -31.02 -13.75 -4.33
CA PRO A 67 -30.13 -14.16 -5.42
C PRO A 67 -28.65 -13.99 -5.05
N ILE A 68 -27.93 -15.11 -4.90
CA ILE A 68 -26.48 -15.14 -4.69
C ILE A 68 -25.75 -14.72 -5.98
N ARG A 69 -25.21 -13.49 -6.07
CA ARG A 69 -24.12 -13.12 -7.01
C ARG A 69 -23.30 -11.89 -6.57
N LYS A 70 -22.10 -12.12 -6.02
CA LYS A 70 -20.79 -11.71 -6.58
C LYS A 70 -19.68 -11.81 -5.51
N LEU A 71 -18.82 -12.83 -5.62
CA LEU A 71 -17.49 -12.84 -5.00
C LEU A 71 -16.49 -12.16 -5.94
N TRP A 72 -15.59 -11.36 -5.38
CA TRP A 72 -14.23 -11.13 -5.89
C TRP A 72 -13.28 -11.00 -4.71
N LEU A 73 -12.08 -11.59 -4.82
CA LEU A 73 -11.10 -11.68 -3.73
C LEU A 73 -10.26 -10.40 -3.63
N ILE A 74 -10.01 -9.93 -2.40
CA ILE A 74 -8.72 -9.35 -1.96
C ILE A 74 -8.52 -9.72 -0.47
N GLY A 75 -7.27 -10.05 -0.09
CA GLY A 75 -6.77 -9.90 1.29
C GLY A 75 -7.19 -10.96 2.31
N ALA A 76 -6.24 -11.81 2.74
CA ALA A 76 -6.47 -12.77 3.81
C ALA A 76 -6.39 -12.10 5.20
N ALA A 77 -7.54 -11.66 5.73
CA ALA A 77 -7.72 -11.46 7.16
C ALA A 77 -8.35 -12.73 7.75
N LEU A 78 -7.65 -13.39 8.67
CA LEU A 78 -8.13 -14.58 9.38
C LEU A 78 -9.13 -14.16 10.48
N VAL A 79 -10.32 -13.73 10.06
CA VAL A 79 -11.45 -13.53 10.98
C VAL A 79 -11.90 -14.92 11.43
N LEU A 80 -11.47 -15.30 12.63
CA LEU A 80 -12.08 -16.40 13.37
C LEU A 80 -13.51 -16.01 13.73
N ILE A 81 -14.45 -16.29 12.81
CA ILE A 81 -15.87 -16.30 13.11
C ILE A 81 -16.11 -17.51 14.02
N SER A 82 -15.83 -17.32 15.31
CA SER A 82 -16.41 -18.13 16.37
C SER A 82 -17.90 -17.86 16.32
N LEU A 83 -18.61 -18.69 15.55
CA LEU A 83 -20.06 -18.68 15.50
C LEU A 83 -20.56 -19.23 16.84
N ALA A 84 -20.59 -18.35 17.84
CA ALA A 84 -21.21 -18.61 19.12
C ALA A 84 -22.70 -18.83 18.85
N VAL A 85 -23.07 -20.11 18.70
CA VAL A 85 -24.46 -20.51 18.74
C VAL A 85 -24.94 -20.09 20.12
N ALA A 86 -25.74 -19.04 20.17
CA ALA A 86 -26.42 -18.60 21.38
C ALA A 86 -27.41 -19.70 21.80
N THR A 87 -26.88 -20.72 22.48
CA THR A 87 -27.67 -21.65 23.27
C THR A 87 -28.43 -20.78 24.24
N THR A 88 -29.76 -20.78 24.14
CA THR A 88 -30.63 -20.15 25.11
C THR A 88 -30.48 -20.91 26.42
N THR A 89 -29.47 -20.54 27.20
CA THR A 89 -29.23 -21.08 28.54
C THR A 89 -30.36 -20.57 29.41
N TYR A 90 -31.36 -21.41 29.58
CA TYR A 90 -32.35 -21.26 30.65
C TYR A 90 -31.59 -21.01 31.95
N ALA A 91 -32.06 -20.03 32.74
CA ALA A 91 -31.47 -19.73 34.03
C ALA A 91 -31.32 -21.02 34.85
N ALA A 92 -30.11 -21.28 35.33
CA ALA A 92 -29.81 -22.48 36.08
C ALA A 92 -30.52 -22.40 37.43
N GLU A 93 -31.50 -23.27 37.61
CA GLU A 93 -32.31 -23.41 38.81
C GLU A 93 -31.83 -24.62 39.59
N VAL A 94 -31.47 -24.41 40.86
CA VAL A 94 -31.12 -25.46 41.82
C VAL A 94 -32.12 -25.38 42.96
N ILE A 95 -32.83 -26.47 43.22
CA ILE A 95 -33.69 -26.60 44.39
C ILE A 95 -33.11 -27.73 45.24
N VAL A 96 -33.10 -27.52 46.55
CA VAL A 96 -32.78 -28.55 47.54
C VAL A 96 -33.92 -28.54 48.53
N ASP A 97 -34.68 -29.62 48.53
CA ASP A 97 -35.78 -29.88 49.45
C ASP A 97 -35.30 -30.55 50.75
N ASP A 98 -36.14 -30.65 51.78
CA ASP A 98 -35.76 -31.30 53.04
C ASP A 98 -35.60 -32.83 52.91
N GLY A 99 -36.26 -33.43 51.93
CA GLY A 99 -36.08 -34.83 51.51
C GLY A 99 -34.88 -35.09 50.58
N ASP A 100 -34.21 -34.05 50.07
CA ASP A 100 -33.15 -34.20 49.07
C ASP A 100 -31.79 -34.59 49.66
N ALA A 101 -30.94 -35.24 48.85
CA ALA A 101 -29.58 -35.62 49.24
C ALA A 101 -28.63 -34.43 49.52
N GLY A 102 -29.06 -33.19 49.21
CA GLY A 102 -28.35 -31.96 49.57
C GLY A 102 -28.73 -31.42 50.96
N TYR A 103 -29.74 -31.98 51.63
CA TYR A 103 -30.19 -31.55 52.95
C TYR A 103 -29.61 -32.43 54.07
N ALA A 104 -29.37 -31.82 55.23
CA ALA A 104 -29.06 -32.51 56.47
C ALA A 104 -29.51 -31.69 57.69
N ASP A 105 -30.01 -32.36 58.73
CA ASP A 105 -30.37 -31.74 59.99
C ASP A 105 -29.74 -32.44 61.22
N THR A 106 -29.74 -31.74 62.36
CA THR A 106 -29.29 -32.27 63.65
C THR A 106 -30.40 -32.27 64.71
N GLY A 107 -31.29 -33.26 64.64
CA GLY A 107 -32.26 -33.57 65.71
C GLY A 107 -33.69 -33.11 65.43
N TRP A 108 -34.00 -32.73 64.20
CA TRP A 108 -35.32 -32.24 63.82
C TRP A 108 -36.30 -33.40 63.65
N SER A 109 -37.60 -33.10 63.76
CA SER A 109 -38.71 -34.05 63.56
C SER A 109 -39.47 -33.71 62.28
N SER A 110 -40.01 -34.70 61.55
CA SER A 110 -40.90 -34.41 60.40
C SER A 110 -42.34 -34.14 60.83
N ALA A 111 -43.02 -33.26 60.11
CA ALA A 111 -44.46 -32.99 60.21
C ALA A 111 -45.19 -33.19 58.86
N THR A 112 -46.49 -33.53 58.93
CA THR A 112 -47.38 -33.73 57.77
C THR A 112 -48.02 -32.42 57.29
N ASP A 113 -47.27 -31.33 57.31
CA ASP A 113 -47.71 -29.99 56.93
C ASP A 113 -47.54 -29.76 55.41
N GLN A 114 -48.04 -28.65 54.84
CA GLN A 114 -47.78 -28.34 53.42
C GLN A 114 -46.37 -27.76 53.22
N GLY A 115 -45.52 -28.52 52.53
CA GLY A 115 -44.19 -28.11 52.07
C GLY A 115 -44.10 -27.93 50.55
N TYR A 116 -42.88 -27.68 50.08
CA TYR A 116 -42.50 -27.75 48.67
C TYR A 116 -42.02 -29.18 48.31
N PRO A 117 -42.24 -29.67 47.07
CA PRO A 117 -43.34 -29.27 46.19
C PRO A 117 -44.68 -29.69 46.85
N LEU A 118 -45.81 -29.13 46.38
CA LEU A 118 -47.14 -29.41 46.93
C LEU A 118 -47.58 -30.89 46.73
N ASP A 119 -47.09 -31.80 47.57
CA ASP A 119 -47.39 -33.24 47.56
C ASP A 119 -48.42 -33.60 48.67
N PRO A 120 -49.52 -34.31 48.36
CA PRO A 120 -50.41 -34.88 49.38
C PRO A 120 -49.78 -36.09 50.13
N GLY A 121 -48.72 -35.87 50.92
CA GLY A 121 -48.01 -36.94 51.65
C GLY A 121 -47.29 -36.54 52.95
N MET A 122 -46.28 -35.68 52.83
CA MET A 122 -45.34 -35.04 53.79
C MET A 122 -44.45 -34.13 52.89
N ASP A 123 -43.47 -33.33 53.31
CA ASP A 123 -42.52 -33.43 54.42
C ASP A 123 -42.07 -32.00 54.76
N VAL A 124 -42.02 -31.66 56.04
CA VAL A 124 -41.23 -30.51 56.54
C VAL A 124 -40.58 -30.90 57.84
N ARG A 125 -39.33 -30.47 58.06
CA ARG A 125 -38.64 -30.66 59.34
C ARG A 125 -38.98 -29.52 60.27
N PHE A 126 -39.20 -29.84 61.54
CA PHE A 126 -39.42 -28.86 62.59
C PHE A 126 -38.58 -29.16 63.83
N THR A 127 -38.33 -28.10 64.59
CA THR A 127 -37.78 -28.21 65.94
C THR A 127 -38.34 -27.11 66.83
N ALA A 128 -38.33 -27.32 68.14
CA ALA A 128 -38.65 -26.27 69.10
C ALA A 128 -37.51 -25.24 69.20
N ASP A 129 -37.81 -24.10 69.80
CA ASP A 129 -36.83 -23.07 70.15
C ASP A 129 -35.68 -23.61 71.02
N GLY A 130 -34.54 -22.92 71.01
CA GLY A 130 -33.35 -23.30 71.75
C GLY A 130 -32.19 -22.34 71.56
N ASP A 131 -30.97 -22.86 71.70
CA ASP A 131 -29.72 -22.08 71.71
C ASP A 131 -29.01 -22.01 70.34
N GLY A 132 -29.64 -22.52 69.28
CA GLY A 132 -29.06 -22.62 67.94
C GLY A 132 -28.21 -23.88 67.71
N SER A 133 -28.14 -24.80 68.67
CA SER A 133 -27.42 -26.08 68.52
C SER A 133 -28.09 -27.06 67.54
N GLN A 134 -29.40 -26.93 67.29
CA GLN A 134 -30.10 -27.71 66.28
C GLN A 134 -30.15 -26.93 64.97
N ILE A 135 -29.61 -27.54 63.92
CA ILE A 135 -29.32 -26.89 62.64
C ILE A 135 -29.90 -27.72 61.50
N ALA A 136 -30.52 -27.05 60.53
CA ALA A 136 -30.89 -27.57 59.22
C ALA A 136 -29.96 -26.92 58.17
N THR A 137 -29.38 -27.72 57.27
CA THR A 137 -28.39 -27.28 56.29
C THR A 137 -28.73 -27.80 54.90
N TRP A 138 -28.88 -26.88 53.95
CA TRP A 138 -28.98 -27.20 52.52
C TRP A 138 -27.65 -26.91 51.84
N THR A 139 -27.13 -27.88 51.09
CA THR A 139 -25.85 -27.82 50.37
C THR A 139 -26.10 -27.91 48.86
N PRO A 140 -26.49 -26.81 48.18
CA PRO A 140 -26.81 -26.83 46.76
C PRO A 140 -25.60 -27.20 45.91
N ALA A 141 -25.82 -28.02 44.88
CA ALA A 141 -24.84 -28.30 43.84
C ALA A 141 -24.90 -27.21 42.77
N ILE A 142 -24.05 -26.19 42.91
CA ILE A 142 -24.04 -25.01 42.04
C ILE A 142 -23.46 -25.40 40.67
N PRO A 143 -24.21 -25.25 39.54
CA PRO A 143 -23.76 -25.74 38.24
C PRO A 143 -22.69 -24.85 37.58
N ALA A 144 -22.71 -23.54 37.85
CA ALA A 144 -21.73 -22.58 37.35
C ALA A 144 -21.48 -21.47 38.38
N THR A 145 -20.25 -20.96 38.45
CA THR A 145 -19.90 -19.79 39.27
C THR A 145 -20.67 -18.56 38.78
N GLY A 146 -21.29 -17.80 39.69
CA GLY A 146 -22.08 -16.62 39.34
C GLY A 146 -23.02 -16.16 40.46
N PRO A 147 -23.80 -15.08 40.24
CA PRO A 147 -24.81 -14.62 41.18
C PRO A 147 -26.10 -15.46 41.07
N TYR A 148 -26.65 -15.85 42.21
CA TYR A 148 -27.94 -16.55 42.31
C TYR A 148 -28.87 -15.80 43.24
N ALA A 149 -30.13 -15.63 42.84
CA ALA A 149 -31.21 -15.23 43.71
C ALA A 149 -31.57 -16.43 44.59
N VAL A 150 -31.37 -16.30 45.89
CA VAL A 150 -31.63 -17.34 46.89
C VAL A 150 -33.02 -17.11 47.48
N TYR A 151 -33.84 -18.13 47.39
CA TYR A 151 -35.16 -18.21 47.98
C TYR A 151 -35.19 -19.30 49.06
N VAL A 152 -35.98 -19.07 50.10
CA VAL A 152 -36.29 -20.07 51.13
C VAL A 152 -37.82 -20.18 51.26
N SER A 153 -38.30 -21.32 51.74
CA SER A 153 -39.72 -21.56 51.96
C SER A 153 -39.95 -22.26 53.32
N TRP A 154 -41.20 -22.28 53.79
CA TRP A 154 -41.63 -22.86 55.06
C TRP A 154 -43.14 -23.10 55.08
N THR A 155 -43.63 -23.81 56.10
CA THR A 155 -45.07 -23.87 56.41
C THR A 155 -45.45 -22.85 57.49
N THR A 156 -46.50 -22.06 57.24
CA THR A 156 -47.05 -21.13 58.21
C THR A 156 -47.93 -21.80 59.27
N HIS A 157 -47.84 -21.31 60.50
CA HIS A 157 -48.77 -21.60 61.59
C HIS A 157 -48.64 -20.51 62.66
N SER A 158 -49.68 -20.27 63.46
CA SER A 158 -49.65 -19.34 64.61
C SER A 158 -48.88 -19.88 65.84
N ASN A 159 -47.83 -20.65 65.60
CA ASN A 159 -46.90 -21.18 66.60
C ASN A 159 -45.49 -21.38 66.01
N ARG A 160 -45.19 -20.67 64.91
CA ARG A 160 -43.88 -20.70 64.25
C ARG A 160 -43.09 -19.48 64.67
N ALA A 161 -41.77 -19.62 64.67
CA ALA A 161 -40.87 -18.55 65.04
C ALA A 161 -41.12 -17.27 64.23
N THR A 162 -41.21 -16.13 64.91
CA THR A 162 -41.32 -14.81 64.27
C THR A 162 -39.95 -14.27 63.82
N ASN A 163 -38.87 -14.95 64.21
CA ASN A 163 -37.48 -14.52 64.00
C ASN A 163 -36.53 -15.64 63.52
N ALA A 164 -37.04 -16.68 62.84
CA ALA A 164 -36.29 -17.86 62.39
C ALA A 164 -34.95 -17.48 61.69
N PRO A 165 -33.77 -17.82 62.26
CA PRO A 165 -32.49 -17.29 61.80
C PRO A 165 -31.83 -18.14 60.71
N TYR A 166 -31.67 -17.54 59.52
CA TYR A 166 -30.96 -18.12 58.38
C TYR A 166 -29.57 -17.51 58.19
N THR A 167 -28.62 -18.29 57.67
CA THR A 167 -27.29 -17.87 57.22
C THR A 167 -26.98 -18.46 55.85
N ILE A 168 -26.60 -17.63 54.89
CA ILE A 168 -26.17 -18.03 53.55
C ILE A 168 -24.65 -17.91 53.49
N ASN A 169 -23.96 -19.04 53.40
CA ASN A 169 -22.52 -19.11 53.23
C ASN A 169 -22.19 -19.09 51.73
N HIS A 170 -21.86 -17.91 51.22
CA HIS A 170 -21.60 -17.65 49.80
C HIS A 170 -20.12 -17.28 49.55
N ALA A 171 -19.70 -17.07 48.30
CA ALA A 171 -18.29 -16.81 47.95
C ALA A 171 -17.72 -15.55 48.63
N GLY A 172 -18.55 -14.51 48.80
CA GLY A 172 -18.21 -13.29 49.56
C GLY A 172 -18.22 -13.41 51.10
N GLY A 173 -18.46 -14.60 51.68
CA GLY A 173 -18.58 -14.82 53.13
C GLY A 173 -20.01 -15.20 53.60
N PRO A 174 -20.26 -15.23 54.91
CA PRO A 174 -21.59 -15.52 55.47
C PRO A 174 -22.48 -14.26 55.54
N SER A 175 -23.73 -14.37 55.09
CA SER A 175 -24.78 -13.35 55.27
C SER A 175 -25.96 -13.90 56.07
N GLY A 176 -26.37 -13.23 57.15
CA GLY A 176 -27.46 -13.65 58.03
C GLY A 176 -28.73 -12.81 57.89
N PHE A 177 -29.90 -13.44 58.04
CA PHE A 177 -31.21 -12.79 58.07
C PHE A 177 -32.19 -13.58 58.95
N THR A 178 -33.33 -12.98 59.30
CA THR A 178 -34.40 -13.63 60.08
C THR A 178 -35.73 -13.58 59.32
N VAL A 179 -36.51 -14.65 59.40
CA VAL A 179 -37.83 -14.78 58.77
C VAL A 179 -38.91 -14.90 59.83
N ASN A 180 -40.05 -14.23 59.64
CA ASN A 180 -41.26 -14.55 60.40
C ASN A 180 -42.01 -15.69 59.70
N GLN A 181 -42.00 -16.88 60.31
CA GLN A 181 -42.60 -18.08 59.75
C GLN A 181 -44.11 -18.22 60.05
N GLU A 182 -44.74 -17.29 60.77
CA GLU A 182 -46.21 -17.18 60.83
C GLU A 182 -46.80 -16.52 59.57
N LEU A 183 -45.98 -15.76 58.84
CA LEU A 183 -46.37 -15.02 57.65
C LEU A 183 -46.02 -15.80 56.38
N LEU A 184 -46.73 -15.52 55.29
CA LEU A 184 -46.39 -16.02 53.96
C LEU A 184 -45.09 -15.38 53.44
N ALA A 185 -44.63 -15.78 52.26
CA ALA A 185 -43.43 -15.25 51.61
C ALA A 185 -43.48 -13.74 51.29
N ASP A 186 -44.63 -13.07 51.43
CA ASP A 186 -44.69 -11.60 51.35
C ASP A 186 -44.22 -10.90 52.64
N GLN A 187 -44.01 -11.65 53.74
CA GLN A 187 -43.68 -11.17 55.08
C GLN A 187 -44.63 -10.07 55.61
N ALA A 188 -45.89 -10.11 55.16
CA ALA A 188 -46.93 -9.15 55.54
C ALA A 188 -48.29 -9.80 55.81
N THR A 189 -48.59 -10.92 55.15
CA THR A 189 -49.86 -11.65 55.27
C THR A 189 -49.68 -12.86 56.17
N ALA A 190 -50.46 -12.94 57.25
CA ALA A 190 -50.51 -14.14 58.10
C ALA A 190 -51.04 -15.33 57.30
N GLY A 191 -50.31 -16.45 57.32
CA GLY A 191 -50.70 -17.66 56.63
C GLY A 191 -51.69 -18.52 57.42
N GLY A 192 -52.37 -19.45 56.72
CA GLY A 192 -53.20 -20.46 57.36
C GLY A 192 -52.38 -21.47 58.17
N SER A 193 -53.02 -22.11 59.15
CA SER A 193 -52.46 -23.25 59.87
C SER A 193 -52.12 -24.38 58.88
N GLY A 194 -50.84 -24.72 58.78
CA GLY A 194 -50.35 -25.78 57.89
C GLY A 194 -50.24 -25.38 56.42
N GLN A 195 -50.26 -24.08 56.09
CA GLN A 195 -50.20 -23.58 54.71
C GLN A 195 -48.75 -23.34 54.24
N TRP A 196 -48.43 -23.74 53.01
CA TRP A 196 -47.13 -23.45 52.37
C TRP A 196 -46.94 -21.93 52.12
N SER A 197 -45.74 -21.40 52.41
CA SER A 197 -45.48 -19.95 52.36
C SER A 197 -45.34 -19.37 50.95
N ASP A 198 -45.09 -20.22 49.95
CA ASP A 198 -44.44 -19.85 48.67
C ASP A 198 -42.97 -19.41 48.88
N TRP A 199 -42.29 -18.96 47.82
CA TRP A 199 -40.86 -18.63 47.83
C TRP A 199 -40.55 -17.20 48.30
N TYR A 200 -39.89 -17.07 49.45
CA TYR A 200 -39.37 -15.80 49.95
C TYR A 200 -37.97 -15.52 49.41
N LEU A 201 -37.75 -14.37 48.76
CA LEU A 201 -36.44 -13.94 48.29
C LEU A 201 -35.58 -13.46 49.48
N ALA A 202 -34.59 -14.26 49.86
CA ALA A 202 -33.59 -13.91 50.87
C ALA A 202 -32.57 -12.87 50.36
N GLY A 203 -32.28 -12.87 49.05
CA GLY A 203 -31.37 -11.93 48.40
C GLY A 203 -30.65 -12.53 47.20
N THR A 204 -29.71 -11.79 46.63
CA THR A 204 -28.84 -12.26 45.53
C THR A 204 -27.40 -12.36 46.01
N PHE A 205 -26.77 -13.51 45.83
CA PHE A 205 -25.44 -13.81 46.37
C PHE A 205 -24.58 -14.55 45.32
N THR A 206 -23.26 -14.31 45.34
CA THR A 206 -22.33 -14.98 44.42
C THR A 206 -21.88 -16.32 44.96
N PHE A 207 -22.05 -17.38 44.17
CA PHE A 207 -21.63 -18.75 44.49
C PHE A 207 -20.54 -19.21 43.51
N ASN A 208 -19.64 -20.08 43.99
CA ASN A 208 -18.71 -20.82 43.14
C ASN A 208 -19.37 -22.13 42.71
N ALA A 209 -19.04 -22.63 41.52
CA ALA A 209 -19.49 -23.95 41.05
C ALA A 209 -19.09 -25.09 42.02
N GLY A 210 -19.95 -26.10 42.13
CA GLY A 210 -19.81 -27.24 43.05
C GLY A 210 -20.65 -27.10 44.32
N SER A 211 -20.32 -27.92 45.33
CA SER A 211 -21.11 -28.09 46.57
C SER A 211 -20.36 -27.59 47.82
N SER A 212 -19.60 -26.50 47.70
CA SER A 212 -18.81 -25.92 48.79
C SER A 212 -19.56 -24.89 49.64
N HIS A 213 -20.78 -24.54 49.24
CA HIS A 213 -21.59 -23.46 49.81
C HIS A 213 -22.85 -24.03 50.47
N THR A 214 -23.36 -23.35 51.50
CA THR A 214 -24.49 -23.86 52.29
C THR A 214 -25.47 -22.75 52.67
N ILE A 215 -26.76 -23.09 52.74
CA ILE A 215 -27.77 -22.29 53.45
C ILE A 215 -28.06 -23.02 54.76
N VAL A 216 -28.13 -22.27 55.86
CA VAL A 216 -28.17 -22.82 57.22
C VAL A 216 -29.30 -22.15 57.99
N LEU A 217 -30.22 -22.92 58.55
CA LEU A 217 -31.26 -22.49 59.49
C LEU A 217 -30.98 -23.11 60.86
N ASN A 218 -31.18 -22.39 61.95
CA ASN A 218 -30.96 -22.93 63.30
C ASN A 218 -32.08 -22.53 64.26
N ASN A 219 -32.15 -23.21 65.42
CA ASN A 219 -33.25 -23.05 66.37
C ASN A 219 -33.07 -21.94 67.42
N ASN A 220 -32.14 -21.00 67.26
CA ASN A 220 -32.02 -19.80 68.12
C ASN A 220 -33.12 -18.78 67.80
N ALA A 221 -34.36 -19.16 68.09
CA ALA A 221 -35.59 -18.47 67.71
C ALA A 221 -36.55 -18.34 68.89
N ASP A 222 -37.72 -17.72 68.69
CA ASP A 222 -38.74 -17.49 69.73
C ASP A 222 -39.85 -18.55 69.82
N GLU A 223 -40.04 -19.39 68.79
CA GLU A 223 -40.96 -20.53 68.81
C GLU A 223 -40.50 -21.64 67.82
N TYR A 224 -41.40 -22.53 67.36
CA TYR A 224 -41.02 -23.64 66.48
C TYR A 224 -40.46 -23.16 65.15
N VAL A 225 -39.28 -23.65 64.78
CA VAL A 225 -38.63 -23.34 63.50
C VAL A 225 -38.89 -24.45 62.50
N ILE A 226 -39.24 -24.07 61.26
CA ILE A 226 -39.55 -24.97 60.14
C ILE A 226 -38.48 -24.89 59.05
N ALA A 227 -38.03 -26.05 58.59
CA ALA A 227 -37.21 -26.24 57.41
C ALA A 227 -38.01 -27.02 56.35
N ASP A 228 -38.01 -26.48 55.14
CA ASP A 228 -38.68 -26.98 53.94
C ASP A 228 -37.62 -26.91 52.81
N ALA A 229 -37.89 -26.21 51.70
CA ALA A 229 -36.94 -26.11 50.59
C ALA A 229 -36.15 -24.78 50.53
N VAL A 230 -34.99 -24.84 49.85
CA VAL A 230 -34.29 -23.66 49.32
C VAL A 230 -34.17 -23.75 47.81
N ARG A 231 -34.23 -22.59 47.15
CA ARG A 231 -34.20 -22.46 45.69
C ARG A 231 -33.24 -21.37 45.26
N LEU A 232 -32.32 -21.69 44.37
CA LEU A 232 -31.32 -20.78 43.83
C LEU A 232 -31.53 -20.65 42.33
N VAL A 233 -31.72 -19.43 41.84
CA VAL A 233 -31.90 -19.14 40.41
C VAL A 233 -30.75 -18.26 39.93
N SER A 234 -30.00 -18.70 38.93
CA SER A 234 -28.91 -17.89 38.36
C SER A 234 -29.46 -16.55 37.84
N VAL A 235 -28.88 -15.45 38.30
CA VAL A 235 -29.20 -14.12 37.79
C VAL A 235 -28.19 -13.77 36.70
N SER A 236 -28.63 -13.09 35.65
CA SER A 236 -27.77 -12.59 34.60
C SER A 236 -28.02 -11.11 34.35
N SER A 237 -27.07 -10.47 33.68
CA SER A 237 -27.21 -9.10 33.21
C SER A 237 -27.41 -9.08 31.69
N ASP A 238 -28.30 -8.21 31.24
CA ASP A 238 -28.50 -7.91 29.82
C ASP A 238 -28.05 -6.47 29.56
N VAL A 239 -27.33 -6.24 28.45
CA VAL A 239 -26.82 -4.92 28.05
C VAL A 239 -27.18 -4.66 26.60
N SER A 240 -27.61 -3.44 26.31
CA SER A 240 -27.88 -2.97 24.95
C SER A 240 -27.50 -1.50 24.75
N GLY A 241 -27.20 -1.14 23.51
CA GLY A 241 -26.82 0.23 23.15
C GLY A 241 -26.56 0.35 21.65
N ARG A 242 -25.94 1.47 21.26
CA ARG A 242 -25.58 1.77 19.87
C ARG A 242 -24.14 2.26 19.74
N LYS A 243 -23.43 1.74 18.75
CA LYS A 243 -22.19 2.29 18.20
C LYS A 243 -22.50 3.28 17.08
N PHE A 244 -21.93 4.48 17.10
CA PHE A 244 -22.17 5.50 16.07
C PHE A 244 -20.91 6.32 15.71
N GLU A 245 -20.91 6.90 14.51
CA GLU A 245 -19.94 7.91 14.08
C GLU A 245 -20.37 9.28 14.61
N ASP A 246 -19.64 9.82 15.59
CA ASP A 246 -19.90 11.09 16.28
C ASP A 246 -19.28 12.24 15.48
N LEU A 247 -20.04 12.93 14.64
CA LEU A 247 -19.48 13.88 13.67
C LEU A 247 -19.06 15.21 14.30
N ASP A 248 -19.58 15.57 15.47
CA ASP A 248 -19.27 16.85 16.13
C ASP A 248 -18.41 16.71 17.41
N GLY A 249 -18.31 15.50 17.98
CA GLY A 249 -17.43 15.15 19.09
C GLY A 249 -18.05 15.36 20.46
N ASN A 250 -19.38 15.55 20.51
CA ASN A 250 -20.10 15.81 21.75
C ASN A 250 -20.43 14.53 22.57
N GLY A 251 -20.23 13.34 21.99
CA GLY A 251 -20.49 12.04 22.60
C GLY A 251 -21.96 11.61 22.66
N VAL A 252 -22.85 12.25 21.88
CA VAL A 252 -24.31 12.06 21.92
C VAL A 252 -24.87 12.01 20.50
N MET A 253 -25.39 10.83 20.13
CA MET A 253 -25.88 10.61 18.77
C MET A 253 -27.01 11.58 18.39
N ASN A 254 -26.81 12.30 17.29
CA ASN A 254 -27.78 13.22 16.70
C ASN A 254 -28.28 12.77 15.32
N GLY A 255 -29.23 13.51 14.75
CA GLY A 255 -29.90 13.12 13.50
C GLY A 255 -29.05 13.20 12.22
N SER A 256 -27.80 13.67 12.30
CA SER A 256 -26.84 13.69 11.18
C SER A 256 -25.92 12.47 11.17
N GLU A 257 -25.94 11.67 12.24
CA GLU A 257 -24.95 10.64 12.53
C GLU A 257 -25.50 9.26 12.24
N THR A 258 -24.59 8.33 11.93
CA THR A 258 -24.93 6.97 11.48
C THR A 258 -24.39 5.93 12.43
N GLY A 259 -25.10 4.80 12.52
CA GLY A 259 -24.58 3.62 13.20
C GLY A 259 -23.30 3.09 12.54
N LEU A 260 -22.47 2.40 13.32
CA LEU A 260 -21.25 1.76 12.82
C LEU A 260 -21.34 0.24 13.00
N GLU A 261 -21.31 -0.48 11.88
CA GLU A 261 -21.38 -1.94 11.80
C GLU A 261 -20.05 -2.62 12.15
N GLY A 262 -20.11 -3.84 12.70
CA GLY A 262 -18.95 -4.72 12.86
C GLY A 262 -17.97 -4.31 13.97
N TRP A 263 -18.35 -3.38 14.86
CA TRP A 263 -17.56 -3.06 16.04
C TRP A 263 -17.80 -4.09 17.14
N THR A 264 -16.73 -4.53 17.79
CA THR A 264 -16.84 -5.46 18.92
C THR A 264 -17.09 -4.70 20.21
N ILE A 265 -18.21 -5.00 20.86
CA ILE A 265 -18.52 -4.54 22.22
C ILE A 265 -18.36 -5.73 23.17
N VAL A 266 -17.71 -5.50 24.31
CA VAL A 266 -17.32 -6.54 25.27
C VAL A 266 -17.84 -6.18 26.66
N ALA A 267 -18.43 -7.16 27.33
CA ALA A 267 -18.60 -7.15 28.78
C ALA A 267 -17.42 -7.87 29.42
N ALA A 268 -16.69 -7.22 30.33
CA ALA A 268 -15.47 -7.75 30.92
C ALA A 268 -15.37 -7.47 32.43
N GLU A 269 -14.93 -8.44 33.22
CA GLU A 269 -14.74 -8.29 34.67
C GLU A 269 -13.28 -7.94 35.02
N SER A 270 -13.07 -7.31 36.17
CA SER A 270 -11.71 -6.92 36.61
C SER A 270 -10.89 -8.17 36.95
N PHE A 271 -9.75 -8.34 36.28
CA PHE A 271 -8.85 -9.48 36.42
C PHE A 271 -7.61 -9.13 37.27
N GLN A 272 -7.02 -7.96 37.07
CA GLN A 272 -5.89 -7.46 37.85
C GLN A 272 -5.76 -5.93 37.71
N SER A 273 -5.20 -5.25 38.72
CA SER A 273 -4.76 -3.86 38.60
C SER A 273 -3.43 -3.68 39.34
N PHE A 274 -2.51 -2.92 38.76
CA PHE A 274 -1.21 -2.56 39.35
C PHE A 274 -0.67 -1.26 38.74
N SER A 275 0.36 -0.70 39.35
CA SER A 275 1.09 0.45 38.81
C SER A 275 2.43 0.01 38.23
N VAL A 276 2.90 0.73 37.21
CA VAL A 276 4.20 0.60 36.58
C VAL A 276 4.85 1.98 36.56
N ASP A 277 6.05 2.10 37.10
CA ASP A 277 6.86 3.32 37.00
C ASP A 277 8.22 3.05 36.33
N SER A 278 8.91 4.10 35.92
CA SER A 278 10.16 3.98 35.15
C SER A 278 11.38 3.54 35.99
N ASN A 279 11.23 3.41 37.30
CA ASN A 279 12.22 2.75 38.16
C ASN A 279 12.03 1.21 38.16
N ASP A 280 10.94 0.67 37.59
CA ASP A 280 10.69 -0.77 37.40
C ASP A 280 11.60 -1.35 36.30
N THR A 281 12.90 -1.37 36.54
CA THR A 281 13.94 -1.77 35.57
C THR A 281 13.78 -3.19 35.01
N VAL A 282 13.08 -4.07 35.72
CA VAL A 282 12.76 -5.45 35.30
C VAL A 282 11.37 -5.56 34.64
N GLY A 283 10.50 -4.56 34.85
CA GLY A 283 9.08 -4.61 34.48
C GLY A 283 8.20 -5.33 35.50
N MET A 284 6.90 -5.11 35.37
CA MET A 284 5.84 -5.69 36.20
C MET A 284 5.05 -6.71 35.39
N THR A 285 4.97 -7.96 35.86
CA THR A 285 4.29 -9.05 35.13
C THR A 285 2.88 -9.30 35.67
N SER A 286 1.92 -9.49 34.77
CA SER A 286 0.55 -9.87 35.13
C SER A 286 0.44 -11.30 35.65
N ASN A 287 -0.72 -11.64 36.22
CA ASN A 287 -1.20 -13.00 36.33
C ASN A 287 -1.24 -13.68 34.95
N VAL A 288 -1.29 -15.01 34.92
CA VAL A 288 -1.34 -15.78 33.67
C VAL A 288 -2.68 -15.55 32.95
N LEU A 289 -2.63 -14.99 31.75
CA LEU A 289 -3.79 -14.86 30.85
C LEU A 289 -4.07 -16.22 30.20
N ALA A 290 -5.29 -16.73 30.36
CA ALA A 290 -5.68 -18.06 29.88
C ALA A 290 -5.64 -18.15 28.35
N ASN A 291 -5.19 -19.29 27.83
CA ASN A 291 -4.93 -19.45 26.41
C ASN A 291 -6.22 -19.45 25.57
N GLY A 292 -6.37 -18.47 24.67
CA GLY A 292 -7.54 -18.28 23.81
C GLY A 292 -8.65 -17.40 24.40
N GLU A 293 -8.49 -16.93 25.63
CA GLU A 293 -9.41 -15.98 26.28
C GLU A 293 -9.07 -14.54 25.89
N VAL A 294 -10.08 -13.67 25.82
CA VAL A 294 -9.90 -12.25 25.44
C VAL A 294 -9.75 -11.38 26.69
N TYR A 295 -8.76 -10.49 26.69
CA TYR A 295 -8.49 -9.55 27.76
C TYR A 295 -8.38 -8.13 27.22
N LEU A 296 -8.94 -7.16 27.95
CA LEU A 296 -8.73 -5.74 27.70
C LEU A 296 -7.72 -5.21 28.72
N VAL A 297 -6.62 -4.64 28.23
CA VAL A 297 -5.64 -3.94 29.05
C VAL A 297 -5.89 -2.44 28.89
N ARG A 298 -6.22 -1.78 29.98
CA ARG A 298 -6.37 -0.34 30.08
C ARG A 298 -5.15 0.23 30.78
N VAL A 299 -4.45 1.15 30.14
CA VAL A 299 -3.34 1.90 30.74
C VAL A 299 -3.78 3.34 30.94
N GLY A 300 -3.49 3.92 32.10
CA GLY A 300 -3.88 5.30 32.42
C GLY A 300 -2.85 6.06 33.24
N GLY A 301 -2.68 7.35 32.94
CA GLY A 301 -1.89 8.29 33.74
C GLY A 301 -0.69 8.88 33.00
N THR A 302 0.12 9.63 33.74
CA THR A 302 1.34 10.28 33.25
C THR A 302 2.46 10.15 34.28
N TYR A 303 3.71 10.30 33.82
CA TYR A 303 4.90 10.37 34.67
C TYR A 303 5.84 11.48 34.18
N ASP A 304 6.62 12.06 35.10
CA ASP A 304 7.73 12.96 34.81
C ASP A 304 8.97 12.12 34.53
N ALA A 305 9.52 12.22 33.32
CA ALA A 305 10.69 11.49 32.84
C ALA A 305 12.02 12.25 33.06
N GLY A 306 11.99 13.31 33.86
CA GLY A 306 13.13 14.21 34.03
C GLY A 306 13.28 15.19 32.87
N ASP A 307 14.30 16.07 32.95
CA ASP A 307 14.64 17.06 31.91
C ASP A 307 13.45 17.89 31.35
N THR A 308 12.45 18.16 32.21
CA THR A 308 11.18 18.84 31.91
C THR A 308 10.27 18.11 30.91
N ILE A 309 10.35 16.78 30.87
CA ILE A 309 9.56 15.91 30.00
C ILE A 309 8.44 15.26 30.81
N THR A 310 7.21 15.37 30.33
CA THR A 310 6.09 14.57 30.83
C THR A 310 5.69 13.57 29.74
N ALA A 311 5.45 12.32 30.13
CA ALA A 311 5.11 11.22 29.24
C ALA A 311 3.90 10.42 29.75
N ASP A 312 3.25 9.69 28.85
CA ASP A 312 2.22 8.69 29.14
C ASP A 312 2.63 7.32 28.57
N ALA A 313 1.70 6.46 28.15
CA ALA A 313 2.04 5.14 27.60
C ALA A 313 2.76 5.18 26.23
N LYS A 314 2.67 6.30 25.50
CA LYS A 314 3.22 6.45 24.13
C LYS A 314 3.62 7.89 23.80
N TYR A 315 2.88 8.85 24.31
CA TYR A 315 3.07 10.24 23.98
C TYR A 315 3.88 10.95 25.05
N SER A 316 4.61 11.99 24.62
CA SER A 316 5.42 12.82 25.48
C SER A 316 5.39 14.28 25.05
N VAL A 317 5.69 15.20 25.97
CA VAL A 317 5.83 16.62 25.69
C VAL A 317 7.06 17.19 26.40
N ARG A 318 7.82 18.02 25.69
CA ARG A 318 9.01 18.71 26.20
C ARG A 318 9.03 20.17 25.74
N PRO A 319 9.21 21.16 26.64
CA PRO A 319 9.37 22.56 26.25
C PRO A 319 10.49 22.74 25.20
N PRO A 320 10.29 23.58 24.17
CA PRO A 320 9.19 24.52 23.98
C PRO A 320 7.94 23.95 23.27
N ASN A 321 7.85 22.64 23.02
CA ASN A 321 6.69 22.04 22.36
C ASN A 321 5.42 22.27 23.20
N ILE A 322 4.31 22.58 22.52
CA ILE A 322 2.98 22.78 23.12
C ILE A 322 2.01 21.63 22.81
N TYR A 323 2.47 20.63 22.07
CA TYR A 323 1.71 19.45 21.68
C TYR A 323 2.44 18.20 22.14
N TRP A 324 1.65 17.17 22.47
CA TRP A 324 2.15 15.82 22.74
C TRP A 324 2.55 15.16 21.43
N THR A 325 3.76 14.59 21.38
CA THR A 325 4.31 13.84 20.25
C THR A 325 4.49 12.37 20.62
N ASP A 326 4.50 11.48 19.63
CA ASP A 326 4.57 10.02 19.78
C ASP A 326 5.91 9.48 20.35
N SER A 327 6.85 10.38 20.65
CA SER A 327 8.24 10.08 21.03
C SER A 327 9.00 11.36 21.39
N VAL A 328 10.10 11.26 22.16
CA VAL A 328 11.06 12.38 22.37
C VAL A 328 12.25 12.25 21.42
N GLN A 329 12.06 12.68 20.17
CA GLN A 329 13.07 12.53 19.10
C GLN A 329 14.38 13.31 19.31
N ASN A 330 14.47 14.17 20.33
CA ASN A 330 15.69 14.91 20.66
C ASN A 330 16.78 14.04 21.30
N TYR A 331 16.45 12.82 21.77
CA TYR A 331 17.43 11.82 22.19
C TYR A 331 17.94 11.03 20.97
N THR A 332 18.74 11.70 20.15
CA THR A 332 19.24 11.22 18.84
C THR A 332 20.03 9.90 18.87
N SER A 333 20.35 9.37 20.04
CA SER A 333 21.05 8.10 20.28
C SER A 333 20.16 6.93 20.71
N TYR A 334 18.87 7.13 21.02
CA TYR A 334 18.04 6.12 21.70
C TYR A 334 16.81 5.62 20.93
N GLY A 335 16.64 6.04 19.67
CA GLY A 335 15.56 5.55 18.80
C GLY A 335 14.18 6.20 19.08
N PRO A 336 13.14 5.79 18.33
CA PRO A 336 11.81 6.38 18.43
C PRO A 336 11.01 5.91 19.67
N GLU A 337 11.24 4.70 20.17
CA GLU A 337 10.46 4.08 21.26
C GLU A 337 10.84 4.56 22.68
N LEU A 338 11.55 5.69 22.79
CA LEU A 338 11.99 6.22 24.07
C LEU A 338 10.83 6.89 24.81
N LEU A 339 10.62 6.49 26.06
CA LEU A 339 9.50 6.84 26.95
C LEU A 339 8.18 6.11 26.66
N ASP A 340 8.18 5.08 25.83
CA ASP A 340 7.00 4.21 25.67
C ASP A 340 6.80 3.27 26.86
N LEU A 341 5.55 2.89 27.13
CA LEU A 341 5.23 1.68 27.87
C LEU A 341 5.28 0.48 26.93
N GLN A 342 6.29 -0.37 27.11
CA GLN A 342 6.44 -1.63 26.40
C GLN A 342 5.66 -2.76 27.08
N VAL A 343 5.16 -3.69 26.26
CA VAL A 343 4.56 -4.96 26.66
C VAL A 343 5.39 -6.09 26.07
N ASP A 344 5.90 -6.98 26.93
CA ASP A 344 6.84 -8.05 26.58
C ASP A 344 8.07 -7.59 25.78
N GLY A 345 8.51 -6.35 26.02
CA GLY A 345 9.69 -5.73 25.39
C GLY A 345 9.44 -5.10 24.01
N VAL A 346 8.19 -4.92 23.61
CA VAL A 346 7.77 -4.24 22.37
C VAL A 346 6.84 -3.08 22.71
N SER A 347 6.97 -1.94 22.05
CA SER A 347 5.99 -0.85 22.14
C SER A 347 4.73 -1.20 21.34
N PRO A 348 3.55 -1.40 21.98
CA PRO A 348 2.30 -1.58 21.25
C PRO A 348 1.85 -0.30 20.55
N ASP A 349 1.02 -0.40 19.51
CA ASP A 349 0.26 0.77 19.08
C ASP A 349 -0.85 1.06 20.09
N TRP A 350 -0.56 1.93 21.05
CA TRP A 350 -1.52 2.44 22.03
C TRP A 350 -2.65 3.29 21.41
N GLY A 351 -2.62 3.56 20.09
CA GLY A 351 -3.62 4.33 19.38
C GLY A 351 -3.34 5.84 19.36
N PRO A 352 -4.35 6.69 19.12
CA PRO A 352 -4.23 8.15 19.12
C PRO A 352 -4.04 8.75 20.52
N TYR A 353 -3.31 9.85 20.59
CA TYR A 353 -3.25 10.70 21.78
C TYR A 353 -4.66 11.13 22.20
N ASN A 354 -4.95 11.02 23.49
CA ASN A 354 -6.17 11.54 24.10
C ASN A 354 -5.83 12.30 25.39
N THR A 355 -6.62 13.34 25.68
CA THR A 355 -6.41 14.21 26.85
C THR A 355 -6.69 13.55 28.20
N GLY A 356 -7.22 12.32 28.21
CA GLY A 356 -7.34 11.49 29.41
C GLY A 356 -6.03 10.77 29.76
N HIS A 357 -5.08 10.66 28.82
CA HIS A 357 -3.91 9.77 28.90
C HIS A 357 -4.32 8.33 29.24
N VAL A 358 -5.42 7.85 28.63
CA VAL A 358 -5.95 6.50 28.80
C VAL A 358 -5.91 5.74 27.48
N TYR A 359 -5.23 4.60 27.46
CA TYR A 359 -5.02 3.79 26.26
C TYR A 359 -5.51 2.37 26.50
N TRP A 360 -5.90 1.69 25.43
CA TRP A 360 -6.51 0.37 25.48
C TRP A 360 -5.83 -0.57 24.49
N LEU A 361 -5.47 -1.75 24.97
CA LEU A 361 -4.88 -2.83 24.18
C LEU A 361 -5.75 -4.09 24.35
N ASN A 362 -6.19 -4.66 23.24
CA ASN A 362 -6.87 -5.95 23.22
C ASN A 362 -5.83 -7.08 23.13
N VAL A 363 -5.92 -8.06 24.03
CA VAL A 363 -4.96 -9.17 24.12
C VAL A 363 -5.70 -10.50 24.10
N LEU A 364 -5.31 -11.38 23.18
CA LEU A 364 -5.66 -12.79 23.24
C LEU A 364 -4.65 -13.49 24.16
N GLY A 365 -5.13 -14.07 25.27
CA GLY A 365 -4.28 -14.76 26.23
C GLY A 365 -3.55 -15.95 25.59
N ALA A 366 -2.28 -16.14 25.97
CA ALA A 366 -1.40 -17.17 25.41
C ALA A 366 -1.01 -18.26 26.41
N GLY A 367 -1.63 -18.30 27.60
CA GLY A 367 -1.21 -19.15 28.71
C GLY A 367 0.02 -18.63 29.47
N ALA A 368 0.31 -17.33 29.35
CA ALA A 368 1.41 -16.63 30.04
C ALA A 368 0.92 -15.28 30.59
N GLY A 369 1.71 -14.66 31.49
CA GLY A 369 1.50 -13.27 31.90
C GLY A 369 2.24 -12.30 30.99
N LEU A 370 1.72 -11.08 30.84
CA LEU A 370 2.32 -9.98 30.09
C LEU A 370 3.26 -9.19 31.01
N THR A 371 4.41 -8.76 30.51
CA THR A 371 5.37 -7.93 31.25
C THR A 371 5.33 -6.48 30.77
N PHE A 372 4.97 -5.57 31.65
CA PHE A 372 4.85 -4.14 31.37
C PHE A 372 6.08 -3.39 31.89
N LYS A 373 6.69 -2.55 31.05
CA LYS A 373 7.89 -1.79 31.42
C LYS A 373 7.96 -0.46 30.66
N VAL A 374 8.25 0.62 31.37
CA VAL A 374 8.58 1.91 30.73
C VAL A 374 10.01 1.86 30.16
N ASN A 375 10.16 2.25 28.90
CA ASN A 375 11.45 2.30 28.20
C ASN A 375 12.15 3.65 28.41
N ASP A 376 12.83 3.81 29.55
CA ASP A 376 13.59 5.02 29.90
C ASP A 376 15.09 4.73 30.20
N ILE A 377 15.93 5.76 30.05
CA ILE A 377 17.39 5.71 30.13
C ILE A 377 17.97 6.14 31.49
N GLY A 378 17.13 6.32 32.52
CA GLY A 378 17.54 6.18 33.92
C GLY A 378 17.70 7.46 34.74
N TYR A 379 16.72 8.37 34.68
CA TYR A 379 16.54 9.39 35.72
C TYR A 379 15.59 8.92 36.83
N PRO A 380 15.71 9.44 38.07
CA PRO A 380 14.75 9.16 39.13
C PRO A 380 13.44 9.92 38.85
N ASN A 381 12.51 9.19 38.25
CA ASN A 381 11.26 9.72 37.72
C ASN A 381 10.16 9.81 38.80
N VAL A 382 9.13 10.62 38.54
CA VAL A 382 8.04 10.87 39.50
C VAL A 382 6.67 10.66 38.85
N GLY A 383 5.87 9.78 39.43
CA GLY A 383 4.58 9.34 38.87
C GLY A 383 4.64 7.88 38.42
N SER A 384 3.50 7.36 37.96
CA SER A 384 3.35 5.96 37.54
C SER A 384 2.17 5.82 36.60
N LEU A 385 2.25 4.90 35.65
CA LEU A 385 1.10 4.46 34.85
C LEU A 385 0.33 3.39 35.62
N THR A 386 -0.99 3.45 35.64
CA THR A 386 -1.85 2.36 36.14
C THR A 386 -2.21 1.43 35.00
N VAL A 387 -2.07 0.12 35.22
CA VAL A 387 -2.46 -0.94 34.29
C VAL A 387 -3.63 -1.71 34.92
N ASP A 388 -4.82 -1.58 34.35
CA ASP A 388 -6.01 -2.36 34.69
C ASP A 388 -6.23 -3.42 33.61
N ILE A 389 -6.28 -4.70 33.99
CA ILE A 389 -6.56 -5.82 33.08
C ILE A 389 -7.95 -6.35 33.39
N TYR A 390 -8.76 -6.53 32.35
CA TYR A 390 -10.11 -7.07 32.40
C TYR A 390 -10.21 -8.36 31.57
N HIS A 391 -10.93 -9.37 32.04
CA HIS A 391 -11.23 -10.61 31.30
C HIS A 391 -12.62 -10.51 30.66
N ALA A 392 -12.71 -10.77 29.36
CA ALA A 392 -13.97 -10.74 28.61
C ALA A 392 -14.87 -11.93 29.01
N ILE A 393 -16.08 -11.63 29.46
CA ILE A 393 -17.09 -12.62 29.89
C ILE A 393 -18.28 -12.70 28.92
N ALA A 394 -18.48 -11.70 28.07
CA ALA A 394 -19.34 -11.76 26.89
C ALA A 394 -18.88 -10.74 25.84
N GLN A 395 -19.17 -11.00 24.56
CA GLN A 395 -18.91 -10.04 23.48
C GLN A 395 -19.94 -10.17 22.36
N THR A 396 -20.12 -9.10 21.59
CA THR A 396 -20.98 -9.08 20.40
C THR A 396 -20.44 -8.11 19.35
N LEU A 397 -20.92 -8.26 18.11
CA LEU A 397 -20.70 -7.28 17.05
C LEU A 397 -21.92 -6.36 16.92
N THR A 398 -21.69 -5.11 16.53
CA THR A 398 -22.75 -4.17 16.16
C THR A 398 -23.31 -4.47 14.77
N ASP A 399 -24.61 -4.28 14.59
CA ASP A 399 -25.29 -4.44 13.30
C ASP A 399 -25.16 -3.22 12.37
N VAL A 400 -25.79 -3.27 11.20
CA VAL A 400 -25.76 -2.21 10.18
C VAL A 400 -26.29 -0.85 10.68
N ASP A 401 -27.18 -0.84 11.68
CA ASP A 401 -27.71 0.37 12.33
C ASP A 401 -26.88 0.75 13.57
N GLY A 402 -25.75 0.09 13.78
CA GLY A 402 -24.85 0.23 14.92
C GLY A 402 -25.40 -0.36 16.22
N LEU A 403 -26.54 -1.03 16.21
CA LEU A 403 -27.16 -1.56 17.41
C LEU A 403 -26.43 -2.81 17.89
N TYR A 404 -26.41 -3.00 19.21
CA TYR A 404 -25.89 -4.23 19.81
C TYR A 404 -26.67 -4.62 21.05
N ALA A 405 -26.66 -5.93 21.35
CA ALA A 405 -27.15 -6.49 22.60
C ALA A 405 -26.29 -7.68 23.03
N MET A 406 -26.03 -7.78 24.33
CA MET A 406 -25.46 -8.94 25.00
C MET A 406 -26.44 -9.36 26.09
N THR A 407 -26.85 -10.62 26.08
CA THR A 407 -27.78 -11.17 27.08
C THR A 407 -27.16 -12.31 27.84
N GLY A 408 -27.67 -12.58 29.05
CA GLY A 408 -27.20 -13.71 29.84
C GLY A 408 -25.79 -13.55 30.43
N ILE A 409 -25.30 -12.31 30.60
CA ILE A 409 -23.95 -12.05 31.15
C ILE A 409 -23.89 -12.60 32.58
N PRO A 410 -22.94 -13.51 32.92
CA PRO A 410 -22.96 -14.28 34.17
C PRO A 410 -22.40 -13.52 35.38
N SER A 411 -22.01 -12.25 35.23
CA SER A 411 -21.51 -11.41 36.31
C SER A 411 -22.47 -10.27 36.64
N ALA A 412 -22.42 -9.84 37.91
CA ALA A 412 -23.08 -8.63 38.41
C ALA A 412 -22.09 -7.45 38.55
N ASN A 413 -20.78 -7.68 38.37
CA ASN A 413 -19.74 -6.65 38.49
C ASN A 413 -18.80 -6.73 37.28
N PHE A 414 -19.02 -5.87 36.28
CA PHE A 414 -18.26 -5.86 35.03
C PHE A 414 -18.28 -4.47 34.38
N ILE A 415 -17.36 -4.24 33.44
CA ILE A 415 -17.38 -3.09 32.55
C ILE A 415 -17.96 -3.49 31.19
N VAL A 416 -18.56 -2.54 30.49
CA VAL A 416 -18.91 -2.65 29.08
C VAL A 416 -18.05 -1.65 28.32
N ALA A 417 -17.24 -2.14 27.39
CA ALA A 417 -16.30 -1.36 26.60
C ALA A 417 -16.37 -1.76 25.13
N GLU A 418 -15.98 -0.86 24.23
CA GLU A 418 -15.67 -1.24 22.85
C GLU A 418 -14.23 -1.73 22.75
N ILE A 419 -13.96 -2.57 21.75
CA ILE A 419 -12.57 -2.79 21.29
C ILE A 419 -12.22 -1.61 20.36
N PRO A 420 -11.15 -0.84 20.65
CA PRO A 420 -10.72 0.27 19.81
C PRO A 420 -10.38 -0.17 18.39
N GLN A 421 -10.56 0.74 17.43
CA GLN A 421 -10.13 0.55 16.04
C GLN A 421 -9.12 1.63 15.63
N THR A 422 -8.05 1.24 14.94
CA THR A 422 -7.08 2.16 14.33
C THR A 422 -7.79 3.16 13.41
N GLY A 423 -7.39 4.43 13.45
CA GLY A 423 -8.04 5.49 12.69
C GLY A 423 -9.30 6.06 13.35
N TRP A 424 -9.62 5.65 14.57
CA TRP A 424 -10.76 6.15 15.34
C TRP A 424 -10.38 6.55 16.77
N LEU A 425 -11.02 7.60 17.27
CA LEU A 425 -10.95 8.07 18.65
C LEU A 425 -12.34 7.91 19.29
N GLN A 426 -12.40 7.30 20.47
CA GLN A 426 -13.64 7.17 21.23
C GLN A 426 -14.02 8.50 21.87
N THR A 427 -15.28 8.92 21.67
CA THR A 427 -15.86 10.15 22.24
C THR A 427 -16.95 9.84 23.28
N ALA A 428 -17.60 8.67 23.20
CA ALA A 428 -18.53 8.20 24.22
C ALA A 428 -18.37 6.71 24.59
N PRO A 429 -18.64 6.35 25.86
CA PRO A 429 -18.71 7.25 27.01
C PRO A 429 -17.32 7.87 27.27
N GLY A 430 -17.26 9.10 27.79
CA GLY A 430 -15.99 9.82 27.98
C GLY A 430 -14.98 9.19 28.97
N GLY A 431 -15.37 8.12 29.67
CA GLY A 431 -14.47 7.27 30.48
C GLY A 431 -13.92 6.04 29.77
N GLY A 432 -14.30 5.81 28.51
CA GLY A 432 -13.98 4.63 27.70
C GLY A 432 -14.94 3.45 27.87
N PHE A 433 -15.62 3.34 29.02
CA PHE A 433 -16.48 2.23 29.36
C PHE A 433 -17.67 2.64 30.25
N TYR A 434 -18.68 1.77 30.32
CA TYR A 434 -19.74 1.80 31.33
C TYR A 434 -19.46 0.79 32.43
N ALA A 435 -19.66 1.14 33.70
CA ALA A 435 -19.54 0.20 34.81
C ALA A 435 -20.91 -0.34 35.24
N VAL A 436 -20.99 -1.66 35.45
CA VAL A 436 -22.14 -2.38 35.99
C VAL A 436 -21.76 -2.99 37.33
N SER A 437 -22.58 -2.77 38.36
CA SER A 437 -22.33 -3.18 39.75
C SER A 437 -23.50 -3.93 40.42
N ALA A 438 -24.52 -4.28 39.63
CA ALA A 438 -25.61 -5.16 40.02
C ALA A 438 -26.10 -5.94 38.79
N ALA A 439 -26.78 -7.07 39.01
CA ALA A 439 -27.44 -7.78 37.92
C ALA A 439 -28.73 -7.08 37.50
N GLY A 440 -28.99 -7.00 36.20
CA GLY A 440 -30.18 -6.33 35.65
C GLY A 440 -30.12 -6.09 34.14
N ALA A 441 -31.13 -5.42 33.61
CA ALA A 441 -31.20 -5.03 32.20
C ALA A 441 -30.78 -3.56 32.02
N TYR A 442 -29.74 -3.34 31.23
CA TYR A 442 -29.13 -2.04 30.95
C TYR A 442 -29.29 -1.68 29.47
N ALA A 443 -29.62 -0.42 29.20
CA ALA A 443 -29.89 0.08 27.85
C ALA A 443 -29.29 1.47 27.65
N ASN A 444 -29.05 1.85 26.39
CA ASN A 444 -28.38 3.09 25.98
C ASN A 444 -26.93 3.19 26.51
N PHE A 445 -26.22 2.06 26.53
CA PHE A 445 -24.77 2.05 26.69
C PHE A 445 -24.14 2.38 25.33
N ASP A 446 -24.20 3.66 24.95
CA ASP A 446 -23.90 4.10 23.60
C ASP A 446 -22.42 4.50 23.43
N PHE A 447 -21.85 4.12 22.30
CA PHE A 447 -20.43 4.26 21.97
C PHE A 447 -20.26 5.13 20.72
N GLY A 448 -19.91 6.39 20.90
CA GLY A 448 -19.61 7.34 19.81
C GLY A 448 -18.12 7.36 19.51
N ASN A 449 -17.72 7.26 18.24
CA ASN A 449 -16.33 7.48 17.82
C ASN A 449 -16.21 8.47 16.67
N GLN A 450 -15.09 9.19 16.66
CA GLN A 450 -14.64 10.04 15.57
C GLN A 450 -13.54 9.39 14.76
N LYS A 451 -13.59 9.53 13.43
CA LYS A 451 -12.40 9.27 12.61
C LYS A 451 -11.28 10.22 13.03
N THR A 452 -10.07 9.71 13.14
CA THR A 452 -8.87 10.53 13.34
C THR A 452 -8.32 11.00 12.01
N PRO A 453 -7.81 12.24 11.91
CA PRO A 453 -7.06 12.70 10.75
C PRO A 453 -5.87 11.80 10.37
N SER A 454 -5.53 11.76 9.08
CA SER A 454 -4.36 11.02 8.57
C SER A 454 -3.80 11.64 7.29
N ILE A 455 -2.52 11.35 7.00
CA ILE A 455 -1.87 11.69 5.72
C ILE A 455 -1.17 10.45 5.16
N SER A 456 -1.32 10.17 3.88
CA SER A 456 -0.67 9.03 3.19
C SER A 456 -0.20 9.39 1.78
N GLY A 457 0.75 8.61 1.28
CA GLY A 457 1.31 8.76 -0.05
C GLY A 457 2.27 7.63 -0.41
N MET A 458 2.84 7.74 -1.60
CA MET A 458 3.79 6.80 -2.19
C MET A 458 5.14 7.49 -2.42
N LYS A 459 6.23 6.87 -1.98
CA LYS A 459 7.58 7.13 -2.49
C LYS A 459 7.82 6.23 -3.70
N PHE A 460 8.21 6.82 -4.82
CA PHE A 460 8.48 6.08 -6.07
C PHE A 460 9.75 6.55 -6.78
N ASP A 461 10.24 5.67 -7.65
CA ASP A 461 11.25 5.96 -8.66
C ASP A 461 10.53 6.52 -9.88
N ASP A 462 10.73 7.80 -10.16
CA ASP A 462 10.18 8.47 -11.33
C ASP A 462 11.03 8.09 -12.54
N THR A 463 10.61 7.03 -13.24
CA THR A 463 11.50 6.31 -14.18
C THR A 463 11.92 7.16 -15.39
N ASN A 464 11.09 8.13 -15.78
CA ASN A 464 11.31 9.03 -16.91
C ASN A 464 11.60 10.49 -16.46
N GLY A 465 11.41 10.83 -15.18
CA GLY A 465 11.72 12.12 -14.61
C GLY A 465 10.67 13.21 -14.85
N ASN A 466 9.42 12.84 -15.14
CA ASN A 466 8.37 13.80 -15.52
C ASN A 466 7.69 14.49 -14.33
N GLY A 467 7.96 14.07 -13.09
CA GLY A 467 7.35 14.60 -11.86
C GLY A 467 5.90 14.13 -11.64
N ILE A 468 5.50 12.99 -12.20
CA ILE A 468 4.17 12.37 -12.08
C ILE A 468 4.37 10.90 -11.71
N LYS A 469 3.51 10.36 -10.84
CA LYS A 469 3.53 8.93 -10.54
C LYS A 469 2.85 8.13 -11.68
N ASP A 470 3.63 7.55 -12.56
CA ASP A 470 3.14 6.68 -13.64
C ASP A 470 2.77 5.27 -13.12
N PRO A 471 1.92 4.50 -13.84
CA PRO A 471 1.48 3.17 -13.37
C PRO A 471 2.58 2.12 -13.23
N ASN A 472 3.73 2.32 -13.89
CA ASN A 472 4.88 1.40 -13.88
C ASN A 472 6.03 1.89 -12.99
N ASP A 473 5.93 3.08 -12.40
CA ASP A 473 6.96 3.61 -11.50
C ASP A 473 7.00 2.76 -10.21
N PRO A 474 8.13 2.08 -9.93
CA PRO A 474 8.25 1.21 -8.78
C PRO A 474 8.31 2.01 -7.49
N GLY A 475 7.72 1.46 -6.44
CA GLY A 475 7.85 2.03 -5.10
C GLY A 475 9.27 1.88 -4.55
N LEU A 476 9.71 2.86 -3.77
CA LEU A 476 11.03 2.85 -3.15
C LEU A 476 10.93 2.60 -1.64
N PRO A 477 11.43 1.46 -1.13
CA PRO A 477 11.38 1.11 0.29
C PRO A 477 12.47 1.81 1.12
N ASP A 478 12.24 1.91 2.43
CA ASP A 478 13.19 2.43 3.43
C ASP A 478 13.55 3.92 3.27
N TRP A 479 12.76 4.71 2.52
CA TRP A 479 12.92 6.15 2.38
C TRP A 479 12.21 6.91 3.50
N ARG A 480 12.91 7.83 4.15
CA ARG A 480 12.40 8.55 5.33
C ARG A 480 11.62 9.80 4.98
N ILE A 481 10.30 9.74 5.11
CA ILE A 481 9.41 10.90 5.09
C ILE A 481 9.36 11.54 6.47
N ARG A 482 9.39 12.87 6.53
CA ARG A 482 9.40 13.65 7.78
C ARG A 482 8.18 14.57 7.83
N MET A 483 7.47 14.52 8.96
CA MET A 483 6.38 15.45 9.25
C MET A 483 6.82 16.48 10.29
N ARG A 484 6.69 17.76 9.95
CA ARG A 484 7.04 18.90 10.81
C ARG A 484 5.83 19.79 11.09
N ASP A 485 5.92 20.58 12.15
CA ASP A 485 5.01 21.71 12.34
C ASP A 485 5.38 22.88 11.40
N MET A 486 4.51 23.90 11.35
CA MET A 486 4.72 25.09 10.52
C MET A 486 5.87 25.99 11.00
N THR A 487 6.43 25.74 12.18
CA THR A 487 7.60 26.44 12.76
C THR A 487 8.92 25.66 12.61
N THR A 488 8.89 24.53 11.89
CA THR A 488 10.02 23.62 11.57
C THR A 488 10.43 22.61 12.65
N ASN A 489 9.70 22.49 13.76
CA ASN A 489 9.97 21.40 14.70
C ASN A 489 9.55 20.06 14.08
N LEU A 490 10.32 19.01 14.33
CA LEU A 490 9.99 17.65 13.90
C LEU A 490 8.86 17.11 14.80
N VAL A 491 7.78 16.64 14.17
CA VAL A 491 6.64 16.02 14.86
C VAL A 491 6.87 14.52 14.92
N THR A 492 7.07 13.89 13.77
CA THR A 492 7.43 12.47 13.65
C THR A 492 8.01 12.16 12.26
N THR A 493 8.44 10.91 12.03
CA THR A 493 8.99 10.42 10.75
C THR A 493 8.45 9.04 10.42
N ARG A 494 8.28 8.74 9.14
CA ARG A 494 7.87 7.43 8.65
C ARG A 494 8.78 6.97 7.52
N ASP A 495 9.26 5.74 7.62
CA ASP A 495 9.97 5.08 6.52
C ASP A 495 8.96 4.36 5.62
N THR A 496 9.24 4.33 4.33
CA THR A 496 8.35 3.72 3.33
C THR A 496 8.46 2.20 3.33
N ASP A 497 7.32 1.52 3.10
CA ASP A 497 7.25 0.06 3.10
C ASP A 497 7.89 -0.57 1.84
N ALA A 498 7.86 -1.91 1.75
CA ALA A 498 8.38 -2.67 0.61
C ALA A 498 7.82 -2.26 -0.78
N ASN A 499 6.67 -1.57 -0.82
CA ASN A 499 6.01 -1.07 -2.01
C ASN A 499 6.13 0.47 -2.14
N GLY A 500 6.94 1.12 -1.31
CA GLY A 500 7.09 2.57 -1.25
C GLY A 500 5.94 3.31 -0.55
N ALA A 501 4.95 2.63 0.02
CA ALA A 501 3.83 3.29 0.69
C ALA A 501 4.24 3.84 2.07
N TYR A 502 3.66 4.99 2.47
CA TYR A 502 3.79 5.50 3.82
C TYR A 502 2.47 6.13 4.30
N ALA A 503 2.27 6.11 5.62
CA ALA A 503 1.13 6.75 6.29
C ALA A 503 1.53 7.35 7.63
N PHE A 504 0.94 8.50 7.93
CA PHE A 504 0.87 9.14 9.24
C PHE A 504 -0.59 9.07 9.69
N GLU A 505 -0.88 8.17 10.62
CA GLU A 505 -2.23 7.87 11.12
C GLU A 505 -2.45 8.53 12.49
N ASN A 506 -3.70 8.52 12.98
CA ASN A 506 -4.03 8.93 14.34
C ASN A 506 -3.57 10.37 14.69
N LEU A 507 -3.56 11.27 13.70
CA LEU A 507 -3.03 12.63 13.83
C LEU A 507 -4.03 13.58 14.51
N PRO A 508 -3.59 14.49 15.38
CA PRO A 508 -4.40 15.63 15.80
C PRO A 508 -4.82 16.52 14.60
N PRO A 509 -5.96 17.23 14.67
CA PRO A 509 -6.26 18.31 13.74
C PRO A 509 -5.21 19.43 13.85
N GLY A 510 -4.72 19.93 12.72
CA GLY A 510 -3.58 20.84 12.72
C GLY A 510 -3.03 21.20 11.34
N GLN A 511 -1.85 21.84 11.33
CA GLN A 511 -1.11 22.15 10.11
C GLN A 511 0.26 21.47 10.13
N TYR A 512 0.54 20.73 9.07
CA TYR A 512 1.70 19.85 8.95
C TYR A 512 2.46 20.11 7.67
N ARG A 513 3.78 19.94 7.72
CA ARG A 513 4.69 20.03 6.58
C ARG A 513 5.38 18.69 6.35
N LEU A 514 5.17 18.09 5.19
CA LEU A 514 5.85 16.87 4.76
C LEU A 514 7.04 17.18 3.85
N THR A 515 8.18 16.56 4.14
CA THR A 515 9.39 16.56 3.29
C THR A 515 10.03 15.18 3.35
N GLU A 516 10.68 14.72 2.29
CA GLU A 516 11.52 13.52 2.37
C GLU A 516 12.91 13.80 2.99
N ARG A 517 13.75 12.76 2.99
CA ARG A 517 15.20 12.84 3.12
C ARG A 517 15.81 12.64 1.74
N GLN A 518 16.58 13.61 1.26
CA GLN A 518 17.40 13.43 0.07
C GLN A 518 18.43 12.32 0.30
N GLU A 519 18.52 11.39 -0.65
CA GLU A 519 19.59 10.39 -0.74
C GLU A 519 20.60 10.75 -1.84
N ASP A 520 21.86 10.37 -1.65
CA ASP A 520 22.93 10.63 -2.62
C ASP A 520 22.68 9.85 -3.92
N GLY A 521 22.94 10.48 -5.06
CA GLY A 521 22.70 9.88 -6.39
C GLY A 521 21.24 9.93 -6.86
N TRP A 522 20.36 10.65 -6.17
CA TRP A 522 18.96 10.85 -6.54
C TRP A 522 18.60 12.34 -6.61
N VAL A 523 17.61 12.68 -7.43
CA VAL A 523 17.02 14.03 -7.56
C VAL A 523 15.52 13.92 -7.32
N GLU A 524 14.96 14.78 -6.47
CA GLU A 524 13.51 14.86 -6.22
C GLU A 524 12.81 15.53 -7.42
N THR A 525 11.76 14.87 -7.94
CA THR A 525 10.95 15.33 -9.08
C THR A 525 9.50 15.65 -8.67
N LEU A 526 8.98 15.00 -7.64
CA LEU A 526 7.67 15.29 -7.03
C LEU A 526 7.79 15.27 -5.50
N PRO A 527 7.15 16.20 -4.76
CA PRO A 527 6.42 17.37 -5.24
C PRO A 527 7.33 18.40 -5.93
N VAL A 528 6.88 18.90 -7.08
CA VAL A 528 7.57 19.99 -7.77
C VAL A 528 7.80 21.19 -6.85
N SER A 529 8.89 21.93 -7.09
CA SER A 529 9.37 23.06 -6.27
C SER A 529 8.23 23.83 -5.59
N PRO A 530 8.13 23.82 -4.25
CA PRO A 530 9.28 23.82 -3.33
C PRO A 530 9.51 22.52 -2.53
N ASN A 531 9.39 21.34 -3.16
CA ASN A 531 9.92 20.07 -2.61
C ASN A 531 9.33 19.69 -1.23
N ARG A 532 8.03 19.94 -1.05
CA ARG A 532 7.26 19.62 0.16
C ARG A 532 5.76 19.69 -0.07
N TYR A 533 5.00 19.13 0.87
CA TYR A 533 3.57 19.42 1.04
C TYR A 533 3.32 20.20 2.33
N ASP A 534 2.55 21.28 2.26
CA ASP A 534 1.98 21.97 3.42
C ASP A 534 0.49 21.60 3.49
N VAL A 535 0.07 20.88 4.54
CA VAL A 535 -1.23 20.24 4.69
C VAL A 535 -1.97 20.81 5.91
N THR A 536 -3.28 21.06 5.78
CA THR A 536 -4.16 21.40 6.92
C THR A 536 -5.20 20.31 7.10
N LEU A 537 -5.27 19.72 8.29
CA LEU A 537 -6.21 18.67 8.67
C LEU A 537 -7.27 19.20 9.64
N ALA A 538 -8.53 19.11 9.24
CA ALA A 538 -9.68 19.13 10.14
C ALA A 538 -9.93 17.74 10.75
N GLN A 539 -10.80 17.64 11.75
CA GLN A 539 -11.20 16.37 12.37
C GLN A 539 -11.68 15.35 11.32
N GLY A 540 -11.20 14.11 11.43
CA GLY A 540 -11.53 13.02 10.48
C GLY A 540 -11.02 13.18 9.05
N GLN A 541 -10.27 14.25 8.72
CA GLN A 541 -9.80 14.49 7.35
C GLN A 541 -8.66 13.52 6.99
N GLN A 542 -8.86 12.77 5.91
CA GLN A 542 -7.87 11.87 5.34
C GLN A 542 -7.25 12.50 4.08
N GLU A 543 -5.96 12.79 4.12
CA GLU A 543 -5.22 13.36 2.98
C GLU A 543 -4.39 12.27 2.29
N THR A 544 -4.74 11.94 1.06
CA THR A 544 -4.07 10.92 0.26
C THR A 544 -3.21 11.55 -0.86
N ASN A 545 -2.43 10.72 -1.56
CA ASN A 545 -1.59 11.08 -2.71
C ASN A 545 -0.62 12.22 -2.42
N LYS A 546 0.03 12.21 -1.25
CA LYS A 546 1.16 13.10 -0.93
C LYS A 546 2.46 12.45 -1.41
N ASP A 547 2.52 12.18 -2.70
CA ASP A 547 3.53 11.28 -3.26
C ASP A 547 4.89 11.98 -3.44
N PHE A 548 5.97 11.24 -3.22
CA PHE A 548 7.35 11.70 -3.36
C PHE A 548 8.06 10.91 -4.47
N GLY A 549 8.31 11.55 -5.61
CA GLY A 549 8.95 10.96 -6.78
C GLY A 549 10.40 11.40 -6.89
N ASN A 550 11.32 10.46 -7.13
CA ASN A 550 12.73 10.79 -7.37
C ASN A 550 13.27 10.05 -8.58
N PHE A 551 14.12 10.71 -9.35
CA PHE A 551 14.88 10.14 -10.45
C PHE A 551 16.30 9.83 -9.97
N LYS A 552 16.78 8.61 -10.21
CA LYS A 552 18.16 8.20 -9.92
C LYS A 552 19.08 8.69 -11.04
N LEU A 553 20.21 9.31 -10.67
CA LEU A 553 21.15 9.83 -11.66
C LEU A 553 21.62 8.72 -12.61
N PHE A 554 21.71 9.07 -13.91
CA PHE A 554 22.05 8.14 -14.99
C PHE A 554 23.38 8.52 -15.66
N GLU A 555 23.86 7.67 -16.56
CA GLU A 555 25.14 7.84 -17.26
C GLU A 555 25.02 7.63 -18.77
N ILE A 556 25.88 8.27 -19.56
CA ILE A 556 26.02 8.09 -21.02
C ILE A 556 27.47 7.72 -21.33
N HIS A 557 27.67 6.61 -22.04
CA HIS A 557 28.97 6.03 -22.39
C HIS A 557 29.05 5.80 -23.91
N GLY A 558 30.23 5.98 -24.49
CA GLY A 558 30.42 5.79 -25.93
C GLY A 558 31.88 5.70 -26.37
N ILE A 559 32.06 5.23 -27.60
CA ILE A 559 33.36 5.03 -28.24
C ILE A 559 33.49 5.91 -29.49
N LYS A 560 34.66 6.52 -29.63
CA LYS A 560 35.11 7.25 -30.82
C LYS A 560 36.07 6.39 -31.63
N TYR A 561 35.72 6.15 -32.90
CA TYR A 561 36.50 5.31 -33.81
C TYR A 561 36.69 5.94 -35.19
N GLU A 562 37.65 5.41 -35.94
CA GLU A 562 37.87 5.66 -37.37
C GLU A 562 37.11 4.61 -38.19
N ASP A 563 36.01 5.04 -38.83
CA ASP A 563 35.21 4.24 -39.75
C ASP A 563 36.00 4.05 -41.06
N VAL A 564 36.65 2.90 -41.21
CA VAL A 564 37.66 2.70 -42.27
C VAL A 564 36.99 2.48 -43.62
N ASP A 565 35.87 1.76 -43.66
CA ASP A 565 35.19 1.36 -44.90
C ASP A 565 33.99 2.26 -45.25
N GLY A 566 33.54 3.09 -44.32
CA GLY A 566 32.37 3.94 -44.47
C GLY A 566 31.08 3.18 -44.19
N SER A 567 31.06 2.19 -43.31
CA SER A 567 29.83 1.51 -42.92
C SER A 567 28.96 2.40 -42.02
N GLY A 568 29.58 3.11 -41.08
CA GLY A 568 28.92 3.73 -39.92
C GLY A 568 28.66 2.74 -38.76
N ALA A 569 29.09 1.49 -38.88
CA ALA A 569 29.08 0.51 -37.81
C ALA A 569 30.49 0.43 -37.21
N PHE A 570 30.60 0.20 -35.90
CA PHE A 570 31.90 -0.01 -35.26
C PHE A 570 32.32 -1.48 -35.36
N ASP A 571 33.38 -1.74 -36.12
CA ASP A 571 33.93 -3.08 -36.34
C ASP A 571 35.25 -3.32 -35.57
N ALA A 572 35.50 -4.57 -35.19
CA ALA A 572 36.62 -4.96 -34.31
C ALA A 572 38.04 -4.74 -34.89
N LEU A 573 38.18 -4.24 -36.12
CA LEU A 573 39.44 -3.89 -36.78
C LEU A 573 39.62 -2.38 -36.96
N GLU A 574 38.69 -1.56 -36.47
CA GLU A 574 38.69 -0.12 -36.66
C GLU A 574 39.51 0.61 -35.59
N PRO A 575 40.36 1.58 -35.96
CA PRO A 575 41.16 2.34 -35.00
C PRO A 575 40.29 3.14 -34.03
N LEU A 576 40.62 3.07 -32.74
CA LEU A 576 40.05 3.94 -31.72
C LEU A 576 40.74 5.31 -31.76
N LEU A 577 39.99 6.38 -31.50
CA LEU A 577 40.47 7.76 -31.67
C LEU A 577 40.42 8.57 -30.37
N GLU A 578 41.61 8.87 -29.85
CA GLU A 578 41.82 9.71 -28.66
C GLU A 578 41.76 11.22 -28.93
N ASN A 579 41.53 12.01 -27.88
CA ASN A 579 41.53 13.47 -27.87
C ASN A 579 40.47 14.13 -28.80
N TRP A 580 39.34 13.47 -29.04
CA TRP A 580 38.17 14.09 -29.67
C TRP A 580 37.26 14.70 -28.60
N GLU A 581 36.80 15.93 -28.84
CA GLU A 581 35.85 16.61 -27.95
C GLU A 581 34.42 16.18 -28.28
N ILE A 582 33.76 15.59 -27.29
CA ILE A 582 32.33 15.27 -27.30
C ILE A 582 31.61 16.27 -26.40
N THR A 583 30.50 16.83 -26.88
CA THR A 583 29.69 17.83 -26.19
C THR A 583 28.31 17.27 -25.87
N LEU A 584 27.90 17.35 -24.61
CA LEU A 584 26.57 17.01 -24.12
C LEU A 584 25.82 18.30 -23.78
N THR A 585 24.66 18.52 -24.38
CA THR A 585 23.84 19.73 -24.19
C THR A 585 22.44 19.40 -23.67
N THR A 586 21.93 20.28 -22.81
CA THR A 586 20.52 20.41 -22.47
C THR A 586 20.08 21.85 -22.77
N PRO A 587 18.78 22.22 -22.67
CA PRO A 587 18.34 23.61 -22.86
C PRO A 587 18.98 24.64 -21.91
N THR A 588 19.63 24.21 -20.83
CA THR A 588 20.22 25.08 -19.79
C THR A 588 21.70 24.84 -19.51
N THR A 589 22.29 23.75 -20.02
CA THR A 589 23.59 23.27 -19.58
C THR A 589 24.38 22.69 -20.75
N THR A 590 25.71 22.83 -20.70
CA THR A 590 26.64 22.24 -21.65
C THR A 590 27.81 21.64 -20.88
N LEU A 591 28.12 20.38 -21.15
CA LEU A 591 29.25 19.63 -20.63
C LEU A 591 30.11 19.15 -21.80
N THR A 592 31.41 19.00 -21.60
CA THR A 592 32.31 18.40 -22.60
C THR A 592 33.18 17.32 -21.98
N ALA A 593 33.55 16.33 -22.78
CA ALA A 593 34.48 15.27 -22.45
C ALA A 593 35.45 15.07 -23.63
N PHE A 594 36.69 14.65 -23.33
CA PHE A 594 37.64 14.22 -24.35
C PHE A 594 37.76 12.71 -24.34
N THR A 595 37.86 12.11 -25.52
CA THR A 595 38.04 10.66 -25.67
C THR A 595 39.43 10.23 -25.20
N ASP A 596 39.50 9.11 -24.47
CA ASP A 596 40.75 8.55 -23.94
C ASP A 596 41.56 7.79 -25.01
N SER A 597 42.68 7.17 -24.62
CA SER A 597 43.54 6.35 -25.51
C SER A 597 42.84 5.12 -26.11
N ASN A 598 41.67 4.74 -25.60
CA ASN A 598 40.80 3.67 -26.09
C ASN A 598 39.59 4.26 -26.85
N GLY A 599 39.61 5.56 -27.18
CA GLY A 599 38.49 6.26 -27.81
C GLY A 599 37.26 6.41 -26.90
N ALA A 600 37.33 6.02 -25.63
CA ALA A 600 36.17 6.00 -24.74
C ALA A 600 35.90 7.38 -24.12
N TYR A 601 34.63 7.68 -23.89
CA TYR A 601 34.19 8.85 -23.13
C TYR A 601 32.93 8.53 -22.32
N SER A 602 32.68 9.28 -21.25
CA SER A 602 31.51 9.09 -20.38
C SER A 602 31.03 10.40 -19.76
N PHE A 603 29.72 10.55 -19.62
CA PHE A 603 29.07 11.58 -18.81
C PHE A 603 28.28 10.91 -17.68
N THR A 604 28.58 11.26 -16.43
CA THR A 604 28.04 10.60 -15.23
C THR A 604 27.29 11.58 -14.34
N GLY A 605 26.34 11.09 -13.53
CA GLY A 605 25.63 11.93 -12.57
C GLY A 605 24.58 12.84 -13.22
N LEU A 606 23.99 12.38 -14.33
CA LEU A 606 23.03 13.15 -15.12
C LEU A 606 21.62 13.05 -14.50
N GLY A 607 20.95 14.18 -14.38
CA GLY A 607 19.57 14.27 -13.89
C GLY A 607 18.53 13.99 -15.00
N PRO A 608 17.23 14.05 -14.67
CA PRO A 608 16.17 13.84 -15.66
C PRO A 608 16.18 14.90 -16.76
N GLY A 609 15.80 14.51 -17.98
CA GLY A 609 15.64 15.41 -19.11
C GLY A 609 16.06 14.82 -20.45
N LEU A 610 15.90 15.62 -21.51
CA LEU A 610 16.39 15.34 -22.86
C LEU A 610 17.77 15.96 -23.06
N TYR A 611 18.69 15.17 -23.59
CA TYR A 611 20.07 15.55 -23.86
C TYR A 611 20.39 15.38 -25.35
N THR A 612 21.09 16.34 -25.94
CA THR A 612 21.66 16.23 -27.29
C THR A 612 23.17 16.14 -27.19
N LEU A 613 23.74 15.12 -27.83
CA LEU A 613 25.14 14.75 -27.78
C LEU A 613 25.77 14.89 -29.18
N THR A 614 26.87 15.63 -29.29
CA THR A 614 27.55 15.98 -30.55
C THR A 614 29.06 15.85 -30.44
N GLU A 615 29.75 15.78 -31.58
CA GLU A 615 31.22 15.89 -31.64
C GLU A 615 31.69 17.22 -32.27
N THR A 616 32.89 17.66 -31.89
CA THR A 616 33.60 18.73 -32.61
C THR A 616 34.37 18.13 -33.79
N LEU A 617 33.75 18.10 -34.97
CA LEU A 617 34.33 17.50 -36.19
C LEU A 617 35.68 18.15 -36.58
N GLN A 618 36.73 17.34 -36.68
CA GLN A 618 38.07 17.78 -37.02
C GLN A 618 38.28 18.00 -38.54
N ALA A 619 39.16 18.94 -38.90
CA ALA A 619 39.46 19.23 -40.31
C ALA A 619 40.09 18.03 -41.03
N GLY A 620 39.58 17.71 -42.23
CA GLY A 620 40.03 16.56 -43.03
C GLY A 620 39.26 15.26 -42.76
N TRP A 621 38.38 15.26 -41.75
CA TRP A 621 37.48 14.17 -41.44
C TRP A 621 36.05 14.46 -41.91
N GLY A 622 35.29 13.40 -42.15
CA GLY A 622 33.83 13.42 -42.18
C GLY A 622 33.27 12.48 -41.11
N GLN A 623 32.12 12.83 -40.56
CA GLN A 623 31.36 11.96 -39.65
C GLN A 623 30.56 10.94 -40.46
N SER A 624 30.47 9.72 -39.95
CA SER A 624 29.64 8.63 -40.48
C SER A 624 28.61 8.10 -39.49
N GLU A 625 28.86 8.22 -38.19
CA GLU A 625 27.92 7.83 -37.13
C GLU A 625 27.94 8.85 -35.97
N PRO A 626 26.77 9.21 -35.39
CA PRO A 626 25.41 8.97 -35.90
C PRO A 626 25.18 9.66 -37.24
N SER A 627 24.38 9.06 -38.12
CA SER A 627 24.17 9.59 -39.49
C SER A 627 23.52 10.98 -39.55
N GLU A 628 22.79 11.37 -38.50
CA GLU A 628 22.17 12.70 -38.34
C GLU A 628 23.13 13.74 -37.72
N GLY A 629 24.33 13.32 -37.29
CA GLY A 629 25.35 14.16 -36.67
C GLY A 629 25.29 14.25 -35.13
N SER A 630 24.15 13.94 -34.52
CA SER A 630 23.94 13.95 -33.07
C SER A 630 23.14 12.73 -32.57
N TRP A 631 23.32 12.39 -31.29
CA TRP A 631 22.39 11.54 -30.55
C TRP A 631 21.44 12.40 -29.71
N ASP A 632 20.14 12.12 -29.75
CA ASP A 632 19.18 12.64 -28.79
C ASP A 632 18.83 11.52 -27.80
N ILE A 633 19.07 11.76 -26.51
CA ILE A 633 18.99 10.77 -25.43
C ILE A 633 18.06 11.31 -24.34
N GLU A 634 16.96 10.60 -24.10
CA GLU A 634 16.07 10.86 -22.96
C GLU A 634 16.57 10.07 -21.75
N GLY A 635 16.81 10.76 -20.63
CA GLY A 635 17.31 10.15 -19.41
C GLY A 635 16.33 9.10 -18.87
N GLN A 636 16.85 7.95 -18.45
CA GLN A 636 16.09 6.89 -17.78
C GLN A 636 16.71 6.64 -16.40
N SER A 637 15.87 6.55 -15.37
CA SER A 637 16.32 6.53 -13.97
C SER A 637 17.34 5.43 -13.71
N GLY A 638 18.54 5.81 -13.27
CA GLY A 638 19.63 4.89 -12.91
C GLY A 638 20.22 4.08 -14.06
N ALA A 639 19.89 4.39 -15.32
CA ALA A 639 20.38 3.67 -16.48
C ALA A 639 21.83 4.03 -16.85
N VAL A 640 22.48 3.13 -17.58
CA VAL A 640 23.70 3.43 -18.32
C VAL A 640 23.35 3.33 -19.80
N PHE A 641 23.38 4.47 -20.50
CA PHE A 641 23.18 4.51 -21.94
C PHE A 641 24.52 4.16 -22.63
N GLU A 642 24.60 2.94 -23.13
CA GLU A 642 25.78 2.41 -23.84
C GLU A 642 25.68 2.63 -25.35
N GLY A 643 26.83 2.68 -26.01
CA GLY A 643 26.90 2.66 -27.47
C GLY A 643 26.52 3.97 -28.16
N ALA A 644 26.59 5.10 -27.47
CA ALA A 644 26.52 6.45 -28.05
C ALA A 644 27.79 6.74 -28.89
N ASN A 645 28.04 5.95 -29.92
CA ASN A 645 29.32 5.93 -30.61
C ASN A 645 29.41 7.06 -31.64
N PHE A 646 30.64 7.47 -31.94
CA PHE A 646 30.94 8.46 -32.97
C PHE A 646 31.97 7.87 -33.94
N GLY A 647 31.54 7.61 -35.17
CA GLY A 647 32.35 7.06 -36.25
C GLY A 647 32.75 8.15 -37.25
N ASN A 648 34.03 8.23 -37.60
CA ASN A 648 34.53 9.22 -38.56
C ASN A 648 35.54 8.63 -39.53
N TYR A 649 35.59 9.14 -40.75
CA TYR A 649 36.55 8.73 -41.78
C TYR A 649 37.41 9.92 -42.23
N ARG A 650 38.66 9.66 -42.62
CA ARG A 650 39.47 10.63 -43.38
C ARG A 650 39.02 10.62 -44.84
N PHE A 651 38.93 11.80 -45.46
CA PHE A 651 38.45 11.91 -46.83
C PHE A 651 39.34 11.21 -47.87
N ALA A 652 38.74 10.31 -48.64
CA ALA A 652 39.37 9.66 -49.78
C ALA A 652 39.40 10.56 -51.04
N SER A 653 40.19 10.16 -52.05
CA SER A 653 40.16 10.76 -53.38
C SER A 653 40.33 9.74 -54.50
N ILE A 654 39.68 9.99 -55.65
CA ILE A 654 39.79 9.16 -56.87
C ILE A 654 40.38 10.02 -57.99
N ARG A 655 41.44 9.53 -58.64
CA ARG A 655 42.22 10.28 -59.64
C ARG A 655 42.43 9.44 -60.89
N GLY A 656 42.50 10.11 -62.04
CA GLY A 656 42.66 9.43 -63.32
C GLY A 656 43.04 10.36 -64.46
N ARG A 657 43.34 9.76 -65.62
CA ARG A 657 43.69 10.46 -66.85
C ARG A 657 42.90 9.93 -68.05
N LYS A 658 42.44 10.86 -68.88
CA LYS A 658 41.84 10.61 -70.19
C LYS A 658 42.90 10.71 -71.29
N TYR A 659 43.05 9.68 -72.10
CA TYR A 659 44.00 9.62 -73.21
C TYR A 659 43.37 9.08 -74.49
N ARG A 660 44.03 9.33 -75.63
CA ARG A 660 43.73 8.64 -76.87
C ARG A 660 44.58 7.38 -76.95
N ASP A 661 43.94 6.22 -77.01
CA ASP A 661 44.60 4.93 -77.19
C ASP A 661 44.78 4.69 -78.70
N ASP A 662 45.99 4.89 -79.22
CA ASP A 662 46.23 4.84 -80.66
C ASP A 662 46.41 3.44 -81.26
N ASN A 663 46.57 2.40 -80.43
CA ASN A 663 46.75 1.01 -80.90
C ASN A 663 45.66 0.03 -80.43
N PHE A 664 44.70 0.52 -79.65
CA PHE A 664 43.51 -0.19 -79.16
C PHE A 664 43.80 -1.32 -78.16
N ASN A 665 44.92 -1.29 -77.43
CA ASN A 665 45.27 -2.32 -76.46
C ASN A 665 44.68 -2.10 -75.04
N GLY A 666 44.01 -0.98 -74.79
CA GLY A 666 43.42 -0.63 -73.50
C GLY A 666 44.41 -0.10 -72.46
N VAL A 667 45.68 0.05 -72.79
CA VAL A 667 46.76 0.48 -71.89
C VAL A 667 47.38 1.76 -72.43
N ARG A 668 47.59 2.77 -71.57
CA ARG A 668 48.27 3.98 -71.99
C ARG A 668 49.74 3.68 -72.34
N ASN A 669 50.14 3.92 -73.58
CA ASN A 669 51.50 3.76 -74.06
C ASN A 669 52.27 5.10 -74.18
N ALA A 670 53.58 4.99 -74.40
CA ALA A 670 54.43 6.14 -74.70
C ALA A 670 54.09 6.66 -76.11
N GLY A 671 53.55 7.87 -76.19
CA GLY A 671 53.07 8.50 -77.43
C GLY A 671 51.58 8.83 -77.41
N ASP A 672 50.78 8.12 -76.61
CA ASP A 672 49.34 8.36 -76.48
C ASP A 672 49.06 9.76 -75.93
N PRO A 673 48.37 10.64 -76.70
CA PRO A 673 48.13 12.00 -76.28
C PRO A 673 46.96 12.09 -75.30
N TYR A 674 47.13 12.89 -74.25
CA TYR A 674 46.07 13.18 -73.31
C TYR A 674 44.95 14.05 -73.91
N LEU A 675 43.71 13.77 -73.49
CA LEU A 675 42.48 14.38 -73.98
C LEU A 675 41.81 15.22 -72.89
N GLY A 676 41.87 16.55 -73.03
CA GLY A 676 41.18 17.50 -72.16
C GLY A 676 39.75 17.80 -72.63
N GLY A 677 38.93 18.37 -71.75
CA GLY A 677 37.55 18.76 -72.06
C GLY A 677 36.54 17.61 -72.07
N TRP A 678 36.89 16.46 -71.49
CA TRP A 678 35.98 15.33 -71.29
C TRP A 678 35.34 15.41 -69.92
N THR A 679 34.03 15.21 -69.83
CA THR A 679 33.32 15.09 -68.55
C THR A 679 33.39 13.66 -68.05
N ILE A 680 33.86 13.49 -66.83
CA ILE A 680 33.78 12.26 -66.04
C ILE A 680 32.72 12.48 -64.97
N GLU A 681 31.81 11.52 -64.79
CA GLU A 681 30.79 11.47 -63.74
C GLU A 681 31.24 10.45 -62.68
N LEU A 682 31.18 10.83 -61.41
CA LEU A 682 31.27 9.92 -60.27
C LEU A 682 29.85 9.73 -59.73
N THR A 683 29.42 8.49 -59.51
CA THR A 683 28.17 8.15 -58.82
C THR A 683 28.51 7.30 -57.59
N SER A 684 28.12 7.77 -56.40
CA SER A 684 28.15 6.99 -55.16
C SER A 684 27.19 5.80 -55.26
N LEU A 685 27.65 4.61 -54.87
CA LEU A 685 26.78 3.42 -54.79
C LEU A 685 26.02 3.32 -53.46
N ARG A 686 26.30 4.19 -52.48
CA ARG A 686 25.59 4.24 -51.19
C ARG A 686 24.25 4.96 -51.30
N ASP A 687 24.25 6.11 -51.97
CA ASP A 687 23.13 7.07 -51.96
C ASP A 687 22.79 7.62 -53.36
N GLY A 688 23.49 7.17 -54.41
CA GLY A 688 23.29 7.63 -55.79
C GLY A 688 23.78 9.06 -56.04
N THR A 689 24.43 9.72 -55.08
CA THR A 689 24.94 11.09 -55.24
C THR A 689 25.94 11.18 -56.39
N LYS A 690 25.87 12.28 -57.14
CA LYS A 690 26.68 12.48 -58.35
C LYS A 690 27.59 13.68 -58.26
N GLN A 691 28.85 13.49 -58.65
CA GLN A 691 29.81 14.55 -58.90
C GLN A 691 30.26 14.51 -60.36
N THR A 692 30.74 15.62 -60.90
CA THR A 692 31.37 15.63 -62.24
C THR A 692 32.69 16.38 -62.24
N ALA A 693 33.66 15.87 -63.01
CA ALA A 693 34.96 16.48 -63.20
C ALA A 693 35.27 16.59 -64.69
N VAL A 694 35.69 17.77 -65.15
CA VAL A 694 36.13 17.97 -66.54
C VAL A 694 37.66 17.82 -66.61
N THR A 695 38.12 16.96 -67.52
CA THR A 695 39.54 16.69 -67.70
C THR A 695 40.29 17.94 -68.13
N LYS A 696 41.44 18.23 -67.51
CA LYS A 696 42.18 19.48 -67.77
C LYS A 696 42.63 19.57 -69.24
N ALA A 697 42.55 20.76 -69.82
CA ALA A 697 42.95 21.00 -71.21
C ALA A 697 44.40 21.49 -71.38
N ASN A 698 45.01 22.00 -70.31
CA ASN A 698 46.33 22.61 -70.28
C ASN A 698 47.44 21.62 -69.89
N ASN A 699 48.60 21.75 -70.53
CA ASN A 699 49.82 21.06 -70.10
C ASN A 699 50.34 21.65 -68.77
N PRO A 700 51.04 20.87 -67.92
CA PRO A 700 51.35 19.44 -68.07
C PRO A 700 50.19 18.50 -67.69
N ASN A 701 49.13 19.04 -67.08
CA ASN A 701 48.05 18.26 -66.47
C ASN A 701 46.98 17.77 -67.46
N LYS A 702 47.22 17.90 -68.77
CA LYS A 702 46.20 17.61 -69.79
C LYS A 702 45.64 16.19 -69.61
N GLY A 703 44.33 16.06 -69.73
CA GLY A 703 43.60 14.81 -69.54
C GLY A 703 43.40 14.38 -68.09
N SER A 704 44.05 14.99 -67.09
CA SER A 704 43.82 14.61 -65.68
C SER A 704 42.45 15.05 -65.17
N TYR A 705 41.89 14.26 -64.27
CA TYR A 705 40.73 14.61 -63.45
C TYR A 705 40.92 14.06 -62.03
N ALA A 706 40.17 14.59 -61.08
CA ALA A 706 40.16 14.13 -59.70
C ALA A 706 38.79 14.40 -59.06
N PHE A 707 38.41 13.51 -58.15
CA PHE A 707 37.35 13.68 -57.17
C PHE A 707 38.00 13.61 -55.78
N THR A 708 37.65 14.55 -54.90
CA THR A 708 38.25 14.71 -53.56
C THR A 708 37.14 14.91 -52.54
N ASN A 709 37.46 14.80 -51.25
CA ASN A 709 36.48 14.88 -50.16
C ASN A 709 35.42 13.77 -50.29
N LEU A 710 35.88 12.57 -50.65
CA LEU A 710 35.02 11.40 -50.79
C LEU A 710 34.91 10.67 -49.45
N ARG A 711 33.70 10.20 -49.14
CA ARG A 711 33.48 9.24 -48.07
C ARG A 711 34.00 7.87 -48.53
N PRO A 712 34.55 7.04 -47.63
CA PRO A 712 34.79 5.63 -47.94
C PRO A 712 33.54 4.91 -48.43
N GLY A 713 33.78 3.89 -49.26
CA GLY A 713 32.74 3.10 -49.90
C GLY A 713 32.95 2.94 -51.41
N SER A 714 31.90 2.44 -52.07
CA SER A 714 31.95 2.04 -53.48
C SER A 714 31.36 3.09 -54.43
N TYR A 715 31.98 3.23 -55.60
CA TYR A 715 31.67 4.25 -56.60
C TYR A 715 31.67 3.68 -58.02
N LEU A 716 30.83 4.28 -58.89
CA LEU A 716 30.94 4.18 -60.33
C LEU A 716 31.56 5.45 -60.90
N VAL A 717 32.71 5.32 -61.56
CA VAL A 717 33.35 6.40 -62.30
C VAL A 717 33.07 6.19 -63.77
N ARG A 718 32.40 7.11 -64.46
CA ARG A 718 31.92 6.97 -65.84
C ARG A 718 32.41 8.11 -66.73
N GLU A 719 32.87 7.82 -67.94
CA GLU A 719 33.07 8.87 -68.93
C GLU A 719 31.79 9.20 -69.72
N MET A 720 31.55 10.49 -69.97
CA MET A 720 30.49 10.94 -70.86
C MET A 720 30.99 10.90 -72.31
N LEU A 721 30.71 9.79 -73.00
CA LEU A 721 31.24 9.50 -74.33
C LEU A 721 30.87 10.58 -75.37
N GLN A 722 31.87 11.18 -76.01
CA GLN A 722 31.68 12.18 -77.04
C GLN A 722 31.35 11.57 -78.42
N ARG A 723 30.49 12.24 -79.20
CA ARG A 723 30.12 11.81 -80.55
C ARG A 723 31.36 11.65 -81.45
N GLY A 724 31.46 10.51 -82.13
CA GLY A 724 32.58 10.20 -83.04
C GLY A 724 33.75 9.46 -82.37
N TRP A 725 33.68 9.22 -81.06
CA TRP A 725 34.63 8.43 -80.29
C TRP A 725 34.03 7.11 -79.83
N MET A 726 34.88 6.15 -79.48
CA MET A 726 34.52 4.92 -78.76
C MET A 726 35.45 4.70 -77.56
N PRO A 727 34.95 4.07 -76.49
CA PRO A 727 35.80 3.60 -75.40
C PRO A 727 36.70 2.46 -75.87
N VAL A 728 37.89 2.36 -75.29
CA VAL A 728 38.76 1.19 -75.37
C VAL A 728 39.01 0.65 -73.96
N ASN A 729 39.34 1.54 -73.01
CA ASN A 729 39.44 1.22 -71.60
C ASN A 729 38.68 2.27 -70.75
N PRO A 730 37.72 1.86 -69.89
CA PRO A 730 37.10 0.54 -69.82
C PRO A 730 36.06 0.39 -70.94
N ALA A 731 35.92 -0.80 -71.52
CA ALA A 731 35.01 -1.04 -72.64
C ALA A 731 33.54 -0.70 -72.33
N MET A 732 33.14 -0.75 -71.05
CA MET A 732 31.79 -0.42 -70.57
C MET A 732 31.56 1.08 -70.26
N THR A 733 32.51 1.96 -70.62
CA THR A 733 32.54 3.42 -70.29
C THR A 733 32.54 3.79 -68.80
N TYR A 734 32.60 2.82 -67.89
CA TYR A 734 32.76 3.07 -66.45
C TYR A 734 33.71 2.07 -65.76
N HIS A 735 34.31 2.53 -64.66
CA HIS A 735 35.00 1.72 -63.65
C HIS A 735 34.11 1.61 -62.42
N ARG A 736 34.08 0.44 -61.77
CA ARG A 736 33.55 0.27 -60.41
C ARG A 736 34.74 0.18 -59.47
N VAL A 737 34.80 1.05 -58.47
CA VAL A 737 35.93 1.16 -57.53
C VAL A 737 35.43 1.27 -56.10
N THR A 738 36.27 0.92 -55.14
CA THR A 738 36.03 1.11 -53.71
C THR A 738 37.21 1.89 -53.14
N VAL A 739 36.93 2.82 -52.23
CA VAL A 739 37.95 3.56 -51.48
C VAL A 739 37.73 3.43 -49.98
N ILE A 740 38.80 3.31 -49.21
CA ILE A 740 38.79 3.33 -47.73
C ILE A 740 39.24 4.70 -47.19
N SER A 741 39.17 4.90 -45.87
CA SER A 741 39.66 6.10 -45.17
C SER A 741 41.07 6.48 -45.62
N ASP A 742 41.29 7.78 -45.85
CA ASP A 742 42.55 8.41 -46.33
C ASP A 742 43.06 7.92 -47.71
N GLN A 743 42.33 7.05 -48.43
CA GLN A 743 42.85 6.45 -49.65
C GLN A 743 42.84 7.43 -50.83
N ALA A 744 44.01 7.65 -51.43
CA ALA A 744 44.15 8.22 -52.77
C ALA A 744 44.20 7.10 -53.83
N LEU A 745 43.06 6.79 -54.43
CA LEU A 745 42.99 5.83 -55.54
C LEU A 745 43.39 6.50 -56.85
N GLU A 746 44.56 6.12 -57.38
CA GLU A 746 45.08 6.63 -58.66
C GLU A 746 44.74 5.71 -59.84
N ASP A 747 45.17 6.13 -61.05
CA ASP A 747 45.11 5.36 -62.29
C ASP A 747 43.75 4.80 -62.73
N VAL A 748 42.65 5.41 -62.28
CA VAL A 748 41.30 5.20 -62.85
C VAL A 748 41.25 5.86 -64.24
N ASN A 749 41.86 5.22 -65.23
CA ASN A 749 42.17 5.84 -66.52
C ASN A 749 41.11 5.52 -67.60
N PHE A 750 40.96 6.46 -68.55
CA PHE A 750 39.98 6.35 -69.65
C PHE A 750 40.66 6.52 -71.02
N GLY A 751 40.85 5.42 -71.75
CA GLY A 751 41.45 5.38 -73.09
C GLY A 751 40.40 5.23 -74.20
N ASN A 752 40.34 6.19 -75.13
CA ASN A 752 39.40 6.15 -76.27
C ASN A 752 40.11 6.34 -77.61
N ASN A 753 39.46 5.99 -78.71
CA ASN A 753 39.87 6.50 -80.03
C ASN A 753 38.66 6.87 -80.88
N THR A 754 38.89 7.51 -82.03
CA THR A 754 37.83 7.89 -82.95
C THR A 754 37.28 6.65 -83.68
N ILE A 755 35.98 6.66 -83.97
CA ILE A 755 35.30 5.59 -84.71
C ILE A 755 35.94 5.42 -86.11
N ARG A 756 36.43 6.51 -86.69
CA ARG A 756 37.17 6.52 -87.96
C ARG A 756 38.50 5.77 -87.85
N ASN A 757 39.30 6.04 -86.81
CA ASN A 757 40.59 5.36 -86.62
C ASN A 757 40.38 3.85 -86.39
N TYR A 758 39.35 3.46 -85.65
CA TYR A 758 39.02 2.05 -85.45
C TYR A 758 38.60 1.35 -86.74
N ALA A 759 37.80 2.01 -87.59
CA ALA A 759 37.43 1.48 -88.89
C ALA A 759 38.66 1.29 -89.81
N ILE A 760 39.60 2.24 -89.81
CA ILE A 760 40.86 2.15 -90.55
C ILE A 760 41.73 1.01 -89.99
N TRP A 761 41.90 0.96 -88.66
CA TRP A 761 42.67 -0.08 -87.96
C TRP A 761 42.12 -1.48 -88.23
N ARG A 762 40.79 -1.68 -88.18
CA ARG A 762 40.14 -2.96 -88.57
C ARG A 762 40.46 -3.39 -90.00
N ILE A 763 40.55 -2.45 -90.95
CA ILE A 763 40.91 -2.74 -92.35
C ILE A 763 42.40 -3.09 -92.46
N SER A 764 43.26 -2.44 -91.67
CA SER A 764 44.71 -2.67 -91.64
C SER A 764 45.14 -3.92 -90.88
N ASN A 765 44.33 -4.40 -89.93
CA ASN A 765 44.62 -5.53 -89.05
C ASN A 765 43.50 -6.60 -89.12
N PRO A 766 43.25 -7.24 -90.27
CA PRO A 766 42.15 -8.19 -90.44
C PRO A 766 42.34 -9.51 -89.67
N SER A 767 43.57 -9.87 -89.30
CA SER A 767 43.91 -11.14 -88.64
C SER A 767 43.72 -11.14 -87.11
N SER A 768 43.42 -10.00 -86.49
CA SER A 768 43.14 -9.90 -85.05
C SER A 768 41.68 -10.15 -84.69
N PHE A 769 40.87 -10.67 -85.62
CA PHE A 769 39.44 -10.93 -85.40
C PHE A 769 39.04 -12.36 -85.79
N VAL A 770 38.53 -13.08 -84.79
CA VAL A 770 37.49 -14.10 -84.98
C VAL A 770 36.16 -13.43 -84.62
N SER A 771 35.10 -13.66 -85.40
CA SER A 771 33.90 -12.80 -85.44
C SER A 771 33.10 -12.70 -84.13
N PRO A 772 32.48 -11.53 -83.88
CA PRO A 772 31.11 -11.50 -83.38
C PRO A 772 30.17 -10.59 -84.19
N LEU A 773 28.86 -10.85 -84.03
CA LEU A 773 27.69 -10.06 -84.45
C LEU A 773 27.29 -10.04 -85.95
N THR A 774 26.18 -10.72 -86.24
CA THR A 774 25.35 -10.50 -87.43
C THR A 774 24.50 -9.25 -87.25
N ILE A 775 24.44 -8.37 -88.28
CA ILE A 775 23.51 -7.24 -88.32
C ILE A 775 22.37 -7.56 -89.31
N GLN A 776 21.12 -7.49 -88.85
CA GLN A 776 19.95 -7.33 -89.70
C GLN A 776 19.09 -6.14 -89.24
N GLY A 777 18.76 -5.27 -90.18
CA GLY A 777 17.50 -4.50 -90.20
C GLY A 777 17.34 -3.34 -89.20
N ASN A 778 17.00 -2.16 -89.72
CA ASN A 778 16.56 -1.00 -88.94
C ASN A 778 15.31 -1.29 -88.07
N GLN A 779 15.50 -1.50 -86.77
CA GLN A 779 14.61 -1.04 -85.69
C GLN A 779 15.43 -0.93 -84.40
N ALA A 780 15.09 0.02 -83.53
CA ALA A 780 15.75 0.15 -82.23
C ALA A 780 15.21 -0.92 -81.26
N VAL A 781 16.08 -1.79 -80.77
CA VAL A 781 15.77 -2.73 -79.69
C VAL A 781 16.87 -2.66 -78.64
N VAL A 782 16.49 -2.30 -77.42
CA VAL A 782 17.33 -2.37 -76.23
C VAL A 782 17.53 -3.85 -75.87
N PRO A 783 18.77 -4.36 -75.74
CA PRO A 783 18.97 -5.67 -75.14
C PRO A 783 18.67 -5.58 -73.65
N GLN A 784 17.50 -6.07 -73.25
CA GLN A 784 17.33 -6.48 -71.86
C GLN A 784 18.09 -7.79 -71.67
N PHE A 785 18.92 -7.83 -70.63
CA PHE A 785 19.41 -9.07 -70.05
C PHE A 785 18.92 -9.12 -68.61
N GLU A 786 18.34 -10.24 -68.23
CA GLU A 786 17.68 -10.44 -66.94
C GLU A 786 18.69 -10.36 -65.78
N GLU A 787 18.27 -9.77 -64.67
CA GLU A 787 18.97 -9.89 -63.39
C GLU A 787 18.88 -11.34 -62.90
N ALA A 788 19.97 -12.10 -63.05
CA ALA A 788 20.15 -13.34 -62.32
C ALA A 788 20.49 -13.01 -60.86
N ALA A 789 19.57 -13.31 -59.95
CA ALA A 789 19.84 -13.25 -58.51
C ALA A 789 21.04 -14.14 -58.13
N PRO A 790 21.87 -13.74 -57.15
CA PRO A 790 23.01 -14.54 -56.73
C PRO A 790 22.54 -15.87 -56.13
N GLN A 791 23.08 -16.97 -56.65
CA GLN A 791 23.05 -18.27 -55.99
C GLN A 791 24.15 -18.29 -54.94
N GLU A 792 23.81 -18.58 -53.68
CA GLU A 792 24.82 -18.98 -52.69
C GLU A 792 25.42 -20.32 -53.13
N GLY A 793 26.74 -20.39 -53.21
CA GLY A 793 27.48 -21.59 -53.59
C GLY A 793 28.43 -22.02 -52.47
N ASP A 794 28.38 -23.29 -52.10
CA ASP A 794 29.14 -23.89 -51.00
C ASP A 794 30.65 -23.55 -51.05
N ALA A 795 31.17 -23.03 -49.94
CA ALA A 795 32.60 -22.82 -49.76
C ALA A 795 33.30 -24.15 -49.43
N ALA A 796 34.24 -24.57 -50.29
CA ALA A 796 35.02 -25.79 -50.10
C ALA A 796 36.03 -25.68 -48.95
N VAL A 797 36.15 -26.75 -48.16
CA VAL A 797 37.10 -26.91 -47.05
C VAL A 797 38.55 -27.02 -47.57
N PRO A 798 39.52 -26.25 -47.04
CA PRO A 798 40.94 -26.44 -47.35
C PRO A 798 41.57 -27.61 -46.55
N PRO A 799 42.61 -28.28 -47.07
CA PRO A 799 43.19 -29.47 -46.43
C PRO A 799 44.12 -29.16 -45.25
N ASN A 800 44.12 -30.05 -44.25
CA ASN A 800 44.99 -29.99 -43.07
C ASN A 800 46.50 -30.11 -43.40
N PRO A 801 47.38 -29.34 -42.72
CA PRO A 801 48.79 -29.68 -42.51
C PRO A 801 48.96 -30.73 -41.39
N PRO A 802 50.14 -31.39 -41.27
CA PRO A 802 50.31 -32.61 -40.47
C PRO A 802 50.49 -32.39 -38.95
N SER A 803 50.24 -33.47 -38.20
CA SER A 803 50.21 -33.57 -36.74
C SER A 803 51.56 -33.47 -36.02
N ILE A 804 51.56 -32.84 -34.83
CA ILE A 804 52.58 -33.00 -33.78
C ILE A 804 51.86 -33.16 -32.41
N ASP A 805 52.28 -34.16 -31.63
CA ASP A 805 51.90 -34.48 -30.24
C ASP A 805 52.88 -33.84 -29.23
N VAL A 806 52.64 -33.61 -27.93
CA VAL A 806 51.63 -33.96 -26.88
C VAL A 806 51.74 -32.88 -25.75
N PRO A 807 51.03 -32.88 -24.59
CA PRO A 807 49.83 -33.62 -24.11
C PRO A 807 48.75 -32.75 -23.39
N HIS A 808 47.64 -33.41 -23.01
CA HIS A 808 46.52 -32.99 -22.13
C HIS A 808 46.70 -31.88 -21.06
N LEU A 809 45.69 -30.99 -20.99
CA LEU A 809 44.91 -30.68 -19.77
C LEU A 809 43.45 -30.36 -20.15
N THR A 810 42.46 -30.78 -19.35
CA THR A 810 41.01 -30.63 -19.62
C THR A 810 40.30 -29.70 -18.64
N PRO A 811 39.50 -28.73 -19.12
CA PRO A 811 38.41 -28.08 -18.36
C PRO A 811 37.03 -28.72 -18.66
N PRO A 812 35.99 -28.44 -17.84
CA PRO A 812 34.78 -29.27 -17.78
C PRO A 812 33.64 -28.90 -18.75
N THR A 813 32.73 -29.88 -18.93
CA THR A 813 31.53 -29.82 -19.78
C THR A 813 30.44 -28.87 -19.24
N PRO A 814 29.81 -28.01 -20.08
CA PRO A 814 28.57 -27.31 -19.75
C PRO A 814 27.33 -28.24 -19.83
N PRO A 815 26.22 -27.94 -19.11
CA PRO A 815 25.02 -28.79 -19.08
C PRO A 815 24.14 -28.66 -20.34
N GLU A 816 23.42 -29.72 -20.70
CA GLU A 816 22.40 -29.72 -21.78
C GLU A 816 21.17 -28.85 -21.41
N LEU A 817 20.70 -28.04 -22.36
CA LEU A 817 19.38 -27.40 -22.32
C LEU A 817 18.32 -28.30 -23.00
N PRO A 818 17.07 -28.33 -22.49
CA PRO A 818 16.04 -29.25 -22.97
C PRO A 818 15.48 -28.87 -24.36
N LYS A 819 15.16 -29.88 -25.17
CA LYS A 819 14.59 -29.72 -26.52
C LYS A 819 13.12 -29.30 -26.46
N VAL A 820 12.80 -28.15 -27.05
CA VAL A 820 11.42 -27.69 -27.29
C VAL A 820 10.85 -28.36 -28.56
N PRO A 821 9.55 -28.76 -28.60
CA PRO A 821 8.97 -29.40 -29.79
C PRO A 821 8.78 -28.42 -30.95
N LYS A 822 8.90 -28.89 -32.20
CA LYS A 822 8.51 -28.13 -33.40
C LYS A 822 7.00 -28.20 -33.60
N GLU A 823 6.33 -27.05 -33.59
CA GLU A 823 4.96 -26.90 -34.10
C GLU A 823 4.91 -26.80 -35.64
N PRO A 824 3.80 -27.18 -36.30
CA PRO A 824 3.68 -27.16 -37.75
C PRO A 824 3.44 -25.75 -38.33
N PRO A 825 3.79 -25.51 -39.61
CA PRO A 825 3.74 -24.17 -40.21
C PRO A 825 2.30 -23.64 -40.41
N VAL A 826 2.08 -22.40 -39.98
CA VAL A 826 0.78 -21.71 -40.08
C VAL A 826 0.54 -21.19 -41.51
N ASN A 827 -0.64 -21.45 -42.05
CA ASN A 827 -1.01 -21.08 -43.42
C ASN A 827 -1.38 -19.58 -43.53
N GLY A 828 -0.48 -18.77 -44.12
CA GLY A 828 -0.61 -17.31 -44.21
C GLY A 828 -1.88 -16.77 -44.90
N ARG A 829 -2.59 -17.58 -45.71
CA ARG A 829 -3.89 -17.18 -46.29
C ARG A 829 -4.98 -16.94 -45.25
N GLU A 830 -4.94 -17.64 -44.12
CA GLU A 830 -5.95 -17.52 -43.06
C GLU A 830 -5.78 -16.22 -42.26
N ILE A 831 -4.54 -15.77 -42.07
CA ILE A 831 -4.20 -14.51 -41.39
C ILE A 831 -4.61 -13.31 -42.27
N ALA A 832 -4.24 -13.33 -43.55
CA ALA A 832 -4.60 -12.27 -44.50
C ALA A 832 -6.14 -12.07 -44.60
N ARG A 833 -6.91 -13.15 -44.53
CA ARG A 833 -8.38 -13.11 -44.54
C ARG A 833 -8.95 -12.45 -43.27
N LYS A 834 -8.42 -12.79 -42.09
CA LYS A 834 -8.85 -12.18 -40.81
C LYS A 834 -8.48 -10.70 -40.70
N VAL A 835 -7.31 -10.30 -41.20
CA VAL A 835 -6.91 -8.88 -41.28
C VAL A 835 -7.85 -8.10 -42.21
N LEU A 836 -8.21 -8.66 -43.37
CA LEU A 836 -9.11 -8.01 -44.32
C LEU A 836 -10.56 -7.89 -43.80
N GLU A 837 -11.04 -8.85 -43.00
CA GLU A 837 -12.34 -8.74 -42.31
C GLU A 837 -12.31 -7.70 -41.17
N SER A 838 -11.20 -7.56 -40.44
CA SER A 838 -11.04 -6.53 -39.40
C SER A 838 -11.01 -5.11 -39.98
N ILE A 839 -10.31 -4.90 -41.11
CA ILE A 839 -10.23 -3.57 -41.76
C ILE A 839 -11.60 -3.11 -42.27
N LYS A 840 -12.43 -4.03 -42.80
CA LYS A 840 -13.82 -3.73 -43.22
C LYS A 840 -14.75 -3.32 -42.07
N ARG A 841 -14.33 -3.48 -40.81
CA ARG A 841 -15.14 -3.17 -39.61
C ARG A 841 -14.89 -1.77 -39.05
N TRP A 842 -13.95 -1.00 -39.64
CA TRP A 842 -13.50 0.31 -39.13
C TRP A 842 -13.67 1.48 -40.11
N LEU A 843 -14.27 1.27 -41.29
CA LEU A 843 -14.60 2.34 -42.23
C LEU A 843 -16.04 2.84 -42.02
N PRO A 844 -16.27 4.14 -41.77
CA PRO A 844 -17.61 4.73 -41.83
C PRO A 844 -18.15 4.70 -43.26
N ASN A 845 -19.44 4.43 -43.43
CA ASN A 845 -20.13 4.56 -44.72
C ASN A 845 -20.15 6.04 -45.15
N ASN A 846 -19.26 6.43 -46.07
CA ASN A 846 -19.48 7.33 -47.22
C ASN A 846 -18.14 7.86 -47.76
N PHE A 847 -17.62 7.23 -48.82
CA PHE A 847 -17.12 7.89 -50.03
C PHE A 847 -16.87 6.85 -51.14
#